data_AF-A0A0D6Q1T2-F1
#
_entry.id   AF-A0A0D6Q1T2-F1
#
_cell.length_a   1.000
_cell.length_b   1.000
_cell.length_c   1.000
_cell.angle_alpha   90.00
_cell.angle_beta   90.00
_cell.angle_gamma   90.00
#
_symmetry.space_group_name_H-M   'P 1'
#
loop_
_entity.id
_entity.type
_entity.pdbx_description
1 polymer ?
#
loop_
_entity_poly.entity_id
_entity_poly.type
_entity_poly.pdbx_seq_one_letter_code
_entity_poly.pdbx_strand_id
1 'polypeptide(L)'
;MKKNGLLLKISVGVSTVILALTDTCVVAVADDVSGTENFTLAPGESLVVDDDKALSIKKPTDISVDIGAGAKVVGSDDGIHGGNATAGTVTITNSGTIESTQGGQGIDLNDFVGSDNKTTITNNAGGLIKADDADGIRPGANATVVNAGTIYSDGALGDSHDGVDFQEAPTGTVINQAGGLISGERHGITTDGYVDVYNAAGATIIGRNGSGVGSDGTGKVVNYGTIIGGYNGSGTGDGDGVDIDGYATVDNYGTIKAEGAAGVDKSGSLNVSEALTLTGGGTIINEKDAVISSVQVGVTLCCTLSPFVAYNYGTIHGTDIGVSAMSTTTLYNYGSITGDYHAFETYVGPANITLYNYGTISSPQQDALFMGPDSKYDIYMYAGSKIHGNIESYGAVTFHNDADYTMANTLIGSGSLTKAGSGLLDYTGDGSGYSGQADVTAGTLAVDGNLASAPVTVESGAMLEGGGQVGSVVVDQGAVLQGGRNGTGTLSVNGDLQQQAGSALVANGGHVSVTGSATIAQGAQLVMSQGVLGGLRNAGTDGYRVLSAAKGVSGTYVLLGDTQVSSFESIIDAYDANDVYLRTEQTRAFTDVAVTRNQRATAGALDALASSGIASAVGLVGRDAQARQALNATSGEINPCLSPNRTDPGQLLPA
;
A
#
# COMPACT_ATOMS: atom_id res chain seq x y z
N MET A 1 29.04 -66.17 -4.31
CA MET A 1 28.97 -67.65 -4.18
C MET A 1 27.50 -68.07 -4.21
N LYS A 2 27.04 -68.81 -5.22
CA LYS A 2 25.67 -69.34 -5.31
C LYS A 2 25.53 -70.55 -4.37
N LYS A 3 24.49 -70.61 -3.52
CA LYS A 3 24.12 -71.82 -2.79
C LYS A 3 22.75 -72.33 -3.27
N ASN A 4 22.78 -73.50 -3.89
CA ASN A 4 21.61 -74.31 -4.25
C ASN A 4 21.03 -74.97 -2.99
N GLY A 5 19.73 -74.79 -2.73
CA GLY A 5 18.97 -75.56 -1.74
C GLY A 5 18.36 -76.81 -2.35
N LEU A 6 18.83 -77.98 -1.91
CA LEU A 6 18.35 -79.31 -2.30
C LEU A 6 17.11 -79.67 -1.47
N LEU A 7 15.95 -79.86 -2.10
CA LEU A 7 14.72 -80.35 -1.47
C LEU A 7 14.80 -81.86 -1.23
N LEU A 8 14.88 -82.27 0.05
CA LEU A 8 14.77 -83.66 0.47
C LEU A 8 13.30 -83.99 0.77
N LYS A 9 12.66 -84.83 -0.07
CA LYS A 9 11.34 -85.41 0.24
C LYS A 9 11.54 -86.64 1.11
N ILE A 10 11.08 -86.58 2.37
CA ILE A 10 10.83 -87.76 3.20
C ILE A 10 9.32 -87.82 3.43
N SER A 11 8.71 -88.94 3.04
CA SER A 11 7.30 -89.25 3.31
C SER A 11 7.27 -90.36 4.36
N VAL A 12 6.73 -90.07 5.54
CA VAL A 12 6.29 -91.08 6.51
C VAL A 12 4.98 -90.57 7.12
N GLY A 13 3.98 -91.45 7.14
CA GLY A 13 2.60 -91.10 7.39
C GLY A 13 2.21 -90.83 8.84
N VAL A 14 1.11 -90.08 8.92
CA VAL A 14 0.07 -90.00 9.95
C VAL A 14 0.47 -89.38 11.30
N SER A 15 -0.14 -88.21 11.53
CA SER A 15 -0.24 -87.40 12.75
C SER A 15 0.99 -86.59 13.14
N THR A 16 1.03 -85.34 12.66
CA THR A 16 1.88 -84.28 13.20
C THR A 16 0.99 -83.16 13.73
N VAL A 17 1.09 -82.92 15.04
CA VAL A 17 0.68 -81.69 15.70
C VAL A 17 1.42 -80.54 15.02
N ILE A 18 0.68 -79.63 14.36
CA ILE A 18 1.24 -78.37 13.87
C ILE A 18 1.34 -77.45 15.08
N LEU A 19 2.50 -77.48 15.73
CA LEU A 19 2.96 -76.35 16.52
C LEU A 19 3.32 -75.25 15.51
N ALA A 20 2.45 -74.26 15.37
CA ALA A 20 2.74 -73.07 14.60
C ALA A 20 3.83 -72.28 15.34
N LEU A 21 5.09 -72.50 14.95
CA LEU A 21 6.18 -71.57 15.19
C LEU A 21 6.03 -70.43 14.18
N THR A 22 5.15 -69.49 14.47
CA THR A 22 5.17 -68.15 13.85
C THR A 22 6.02 -67.26 14.76
N ASP A 23 7.33 -67.36 14.60
CA ASP A 23 8.30 -66.33 14.98
C ASP A 23 9.68 -66.81 14.52
N THR A 24 9.85 -66.89 13.20
CA THR A 24 11.19 -66.78 12.64
C THR A 24 11.35 -65.32 12.26
N CYS A 25 12.09 -64.59 13.09
CA CYS A 25 12.82 -63.40 12.67
C CYS A 25 13.68 -63.80 11.47
N VAL A 26 13.13 -63.62 10.27
CA VAL A 26 13.92 -63.55 9.05
C VAL A 26 14.38 -62.11 9.04
N VAL A 27 15.68 -61.89 9.24
CA VAL A 27 16.32 -60.62 8.92
C VAL A 27 15.97 -60.36 7.45
N ALA A 28 15.10 -59.39 7.17
CA ALA A 28 14.79 -59.05 5.80
C ALA A 28 16.08 -58.44 5.22
N VAL A 29 16.51 -58.99 4.08
CA VAL A 29 17.67 -58.45 3.37
C VAL A 29 17.15 -57.29 2.52
N ALA A 30 17.93 -56.20 2.45
CA ALA A 30 17.67 -55.10 1.52
C ALA A 30 17.34 -55.62 0.12
N ASP A 31 16.31 -55.04 -0.50
CA ASP A 31 15.87 -55.43 -1.84
C ASP A 31 16.43 -54.47 -2.90
N ASP A 32 16.66 -54.98 -4.10
CA ASP A 32 17.25 -54.25 -5.22
C ASP A 32 16.35 -54.38 -6.46
N VAL A 33 15.97 -53.26 -7.08
CA VAL A 33 15.32 -53.23 -8.40
C VAL A 33 16.14 -52.45 -9.43
N SER A 34 16.12 -52.89 -10.69
CA SER A 34 16.91 -52.26 -11.74
C SER A 34 16.27 -52.27 -13.13
N GLY A 35 16.72 -51.36 -14.01
CA GLY A 35 16.23 -51.30 -15.40
C GLY A 35 14.73 -51.01 -15.48
N THR A 36 13.92 -52.04 -15.68
CA THR A 36 12.44 -51.96 -15.76
C THR A 36 11.76 -52.86 -14.73
N GLU A 37 12.47 -53.27 -13.69
CA GLU A 37 11.96 -54.14 -12.63
C GLU A 37 11.11 -53.31 -11.67
N ASN A 38 9.80 -53.58 -11.64
CA ASN A 38 8.89 -52.93 -10.71
C ASN A 38 8.92 -53.63 -9.34
N PHE A 39 8.66 -52.85 -8.29
CA PHE A 39 8.47 -53.34 -6.92
C PHE A 39 7.04 -53.09 -6.45
N THR A 40 6.46 -54.04 -5.72
CA THR A 40 5.14 -53.86 -5.10
C THR A 40 5.13 -54.54 -3.74
N LEU A 41 4.66 -53.81 -2.73
CA LEU A 41 4.42 -54.32 -1.39
C LEU A 41 2.91 -54.29 -1.12
N ALA A 42 2.30 -55.46 -0.91
CA ALA A 42 0.86 -55.55 -0.75
C ALA A 42 0.40 -54.92 0.59
N PRO A 43 -0.89 -54.56 0.73
CA PRO A 43 -1.40 -53.99 1.98
C PRO A 43 -1.05 -54.83 3.21
N GLY A 44 -0.44 -54.20 4.20
CA GLY A 44 -0.03 -54.82 5.47
C GLY A 44 1.29 -55.61 5.43
N GLU A 45 1.95 -55.74 4.29
CA GLU A 45 3.28 -56.37 4.21
C GLU A 45 4.39 -55.44 4.74
N SER A 46 5.55 -55.99 5.07
CA SER A 46 6.67 -55.22 5.63
C SER A 46 8.01 -55.63 5.03
N LEU A 47 8.78 -54.65 4.59
CA LEU A 47 10.19 -54.73 4.26
C LEU A 47 10.94 -53.86 5.29
N VAL A 48 11.58 -54.49 6.27
CA VAL A 48 12.24 -53.81 7.38
C VAL A 48 13.69 -54.26 7.47
N VAL A 49 14.62 -53.32 7.27
CA VAL A 49 16.07 -53.53 7.30
C VAL A 49 16.66 -52.64 8.39
N ASP A 50 17.37 -53.22 9.35
CA ASP A 50 17.80 -52.57 10.59
C ASP A 50 19.25 -52.08 10.58
N ASP A 51 20.00 -52.33 9.51
CA ASP A 51 21.41 -51.96 9.36
C ASP A 51 21.78 -51.31 8.02
N ASP A 52 20.82 -51.07 7.14
CA ASP A 52 21.02 -50.46 5.81
C ASP A 52 19.70 -49.84 5.30
N LYS A 53 19.73 -49.37 4.05
CA LYS A 53 18.55 -48.99 3.25
C LYS A 53 17.62 -50.17 2.99
N ALA A 54 16.31 -49.95 3.00
CA ALA A 54 15.35 -51.04 2.83
C ALA A 54 15.17 -51.47 1.37
N LEU A 55 14.96 -50.51 0.45
CA LEU A 55 14.83 -50.76 -0.99
C LEU A 55 15.81 -49.87 -1.78
N SER A 56 16.54 -50.47 -2.71
CA SER A 56 17.45 -49.75 -3.62
C SER A 56 16.98 -49.80 -5.07
N ILE A 57 16.97 -48.65 -5.73
CA ILE A 57 16.68 -48.50 -7.17
C ILE A 57 17.99 -48.23 -7.91
N LYS A 58 18.35 -49.09 -8.88
CA LYS A 58 19.64 -49.04 -9.57
C LYS A 58 19.46 -48.96 -11.08
N LYS A 59 20.07 -47.96 -11.73
CA LYS A 59 20.06 -47.79 -13.20
C LYS A 59 18.63 -47.88 -13.79
N PRO A 60 17.69 -47.04 -13.32
CA PRO A 60 16.33 -47.06 -13.82
C PRO A 60 16.30 -46.74 -15.32
N THR A 61 15.45 -47.46 -16.05
CA THR A 61 14.95 -47.07 -17.37
C THR A 61 13.51 -46.60 -17.22
N ASP A 62 12.67 -47.43 -16.58
CA ASP A 62 11.28 -47.14 -16.23
C ASP A 62 10.85 -48.06 -15.09
N ILE A 63 10.88 -47.57 -13.85
CA ILE A 63 10.59 -48.36 -12.63
C ILE A 63 9.40 -47.76 -11.90
N SER A 64 8.48 -48.63 -11.48
CA SER A 64 7.41 -48.30 -10.56
C SER A 64 7.57 -49.05 -9.24
N VAL A 65 7.44 -48.31 -8.13
CA VAL A 65 7.39 -48.81 -6.76
C VAL A 65 6.01 -48.50 -6.19
N ASP A 66 5.26 -49.51 -5.75
CA ASP A 66 3.92 -49.34 -5.17
C ASP A 66 3.84 -49.94 -3.76
N ILE A 67 3.59 -49.10 -2.76
CA ILE A 67 3.50 -49.47 -1.34
C ILE A 67 2.04 -49.38 -0.89
N GLY A 68 1.44 -50.55 -0.67
CA GLY A 68 0.03 -50.68 -0.30
C GLY A 68 -0.32 -50.12 1.07
N ALA A 69 -1.63 -49.93 1.30
CA ALA A 69 -2.13 -49.38 2.56
C ALA A 69 -1.72 -50.21 3.78
N GLY A 70 -1.16 -49.56 4.80
CA GLY A 70 -0.64 -50.22 6.00
C GLY A 70 0.62 -51.07 5.79
N ALA A 71 1.16 -51.12 4.57
CA ALA A 71 2.45 -51.74 4.30
C ALA A 71 3.59 -50.86 4.83
N LYS A 72 4.77 -51.44 5.05
CA LYS A 72 5.93 -50.74 5.62
C LYS A 72 7.21 -50.99 4.83
N VAL A 73 7.91 -49.94 4.45
CA VAL A 73 9.28 -49.97 3.96
C VAL A 73 10.12 -49.17 4.94
N VAL A 74 10.94 -49.84 5.74
CA VAL A 74 11.67 -49.22 6.86
C VAL A 74 13.14 -49.57 6.80
N GLY A 75 14.00 -48.57 6.66
CA GLY A 75 15.45 -48.68 6.73
C GLY A 75 16.01 -48.06 8.00
N SER A 76 17.20 -48.47 8.42
CA SER A 76 17.98 -47.70 9.40
C SER A 76 18.73 -46.53 8.74
N ASP A 77 19.15 -46.74 7.48
CA ASP A 77 19.60 -45.68 6.56
C ASP A 77 18.35 -45.20 5.78
N ASP A 78 18.35 -45.22 4.45
CA ASP A 78 17.16 -44.80 3.69
C ASP A 78 16.00 -45.80 3.71
N GLY A 79 14.76 -45.30 3.70
CA GLY A 79 13.60 -46.13 3.38
C GLY A 79 13.68 -46.65 1.94
N ILE A 80 13.80 -45.73 0.98
CA ILE A 80 14.07 -46.03 -0.43
C ILE A 80 15.26 -45.21 -0.90
N HIS A 81 16.27 -45.86 -1.46
CA HIS A 81 17.48 -45.24 -1.97
C HIS A 81 17.61 -45.40 -3.50
N GLY A 82 18.04 -44.37 -4.20
CA GLY A 82 18.32 -44.36 -5.62
C GLY A 82 19.81 -44.26 -5.88
N GLY A 83 20.42 -45.30 -6.45
CA GLY A 83 21.83 -45.23 -6.84
C GLY A 83 22.04 -44.49 -8.17
N ASN A 84 23.19 -43.87 -8.37
CA ASN A 84 23.55 -43.02 -9.54
C ASN A 84 22.82 -43.34 -10.85
N ALA A 85 22.06 -42.35 -11.34
CA ALA A 85 21.38 -42.41 -12.63
C ALA A 85 21.49 -41.05 -13.33
N THR A 86 21.70 -41.05 -14.65
CA THR A 86 21.72 -39.80 -15.46
C THR A 86 20.49 -39.64 -16.37
N ALA A 87 19.69 -40.69 -16.47
CA ALA A 87 18.47 -40.78 -17.27
C ALA A 87 17.62 -41.95 -16.75
N GLY A 88 16.31 -41.87 -16.94
CA GLY A 88 15.36 -42.90 -16.50
C GLY A 88 14.09 -42.29 -15.92
N THR A 89 13.03 -43.09 -15.84
CA THR A 89 11.79 -42.73 -15.15
C THR A 89 11.62 -43.57 -13.89
N VAL A 90 11.33 -42.93 -12.76
CA VAL A 90 11.00 -43.60 -11.51
C VAL A 90 9.70 -43.05 -10.95
N THR A 91 8.74 -43.93 -10.69
CA THR A 91 7.46 -43.59 -10.07
C THR A 91 7.31 -44.34 -8.75
N ILE A 92 7.21 -43.63 -7.64
CA ILE A 92 6.94 -44.20 -6.31
C ILE A 92 5.53 -43.81 -5.90
N THR A 93 4.69 -44.77 -5.55
CA THR A 93 3.35 -44.55 -4.99
C THR A 93 3.29 -45.16 -3.60
N ASN A 94 2.97 -44.34 -2.60
CA ASN A 94 2.89 -44.75 -1.21
C ASN A 94 1.47 -44.55 -0.66
N SER A 95 0.89 -45.61 -0.11
CA SER A 95 -0.31 -45.56 0.73
C SER A 95 -0.05 -46.13 2.13
N GLY A 96 1.17 -46.59 2.39
CA GLY A 96 1.62 -47.18 3.66
C GLY A 96 2.62 -46.27 4.37
N THR A 97 3.66 -46.86 4.95
CA THR A 97 4.74 -46.15 5.62
C THR A 97 6.06 -46.39 4.89
N ILE A 98 6.76 -45.32 4.54
CA ILE A 98 8.17 -45.34 4.15
C ILE A 98 8.93 -44.56 5.24
N GLU A 99 9.92 -45.18 5.86
CA GLU A 99 10.58 -44.62 7.05
C GLU A 99 12.08 -44.90 7.06
N SER A 100 12.87 -43.87 7.39
CA SER A 100 14.23 -44.00 7.92
C SER A 100 14.19 -43.81 9.44
N THR A 101 14.88 -44.69 10.19
CA THR A 101 14.79 -44.76 11.66
C THR A 101 16.04 -44.32 12.43
N GLN A 102 17.19 -44.12 11.77
CA GLN A 102 18.42 -43.68 12.47
C GLN A 102 19.17 -42.60 11.71
N GLY A 103 19.31 -42.73 10.39
CA GLY A 103 19.94 -41.74 9.51
C GLY A 103 19.50 -41.98 8.08
N GLY A 104 19.80 -41.09 7.15
CA GLY A 104 19.28 -41.22 5.78
C GLY A 104 17.82 -40.77 5.66
N GLN A 105 17.32 -40.66 4.43
CA GLN A 105 16.04 -40.06 4.11
C GLN A 105 14.93 -41.11 4.07
N GLY A 106 13.67 -40.68 4.21
CA GLY A 106 12.54 -41.57 3.90
C GLY A 106 12.64 -42.05 2.45
N ILE A 107 12.92 -41.11 1.54
CA ILE A 107 13.27 -41.39 0.14
C ILE A 107 14.48 -40.55 -0.25
N ASP A 108 15.62 -41.19 -0.54
CA ASP A 108 16.80 -40.56 -1.13
C ASP A 108 16.97 -40.97 -2.59
N LEU A 109 16.75 -40.05 -3.51
CA LEU A 109 17.02 -40.19 -4.94
C LEU A 109 17.95 -39.06 -5.42
N ASN A 110 18.73 -38.45 -4.52
CA ASN A 110 19.59 -37.31 -4.82
C ASN A 110 20.58 -37.59 -5.96
N ASP A 111 21.04 -38.83 -6.07
CA ASP A 111 21.98 -39.27 -7.12
C ASP A 111 21.32 -39.49 -8.50
N PHE A 112 20.01 -39.24 -8.64
CA PHE A 112 19.35 -39.18 -9.93
C PHE A 112 19.51 -37.78 -10.54
N VAL A 113 20.63 -37.59 -11.23
CA VAL A 113 21.07 -36.30 -11.79
C VAL A 113 20.82 -36.20 -13.29
N GLY A 114 20.76 -35.00 -13.87
CA GLY A 114 20.69 -34.82 -15.34
C GLY A 114 19.29 -34.60 -15.91
N SER A 115 19.22 -34.00 -17.10
CA SER A 115 17.98 -33.47 -17.69
C SER A 115 16.97 -34.53 -18.15
N ASP A 116 17.43 -35.76 -18.38
CA ASP A 116 16.60 -36.85 -18.89
C ASP A 116 16.07 -37.77 -17.77
N ASN A 117 16.43 -37.47 -16.52
CA ASN A 117 15.82 -38.12 -15.36
C ASN A 117 14.46 -37.51 -15.07
N LYS A 118 13.52 -38.38 -14.70
CA LYS A 118 12.18 -37.98 -14.25
C LYS A 118 11.74 -38.84 -13.07
N THR A 119 11.57 -38.18 -11.93
CA THR A 119 11.04 -38.81 -10.72
C THR A 119 9.61 -38.34 -10.47
N THR A 120 8.71 -39.24 -10.08
CA THR A 120 7.39 -38.88 -9.54
C THR A 120 7.15 -39.65 -8.26
N ILE A 121 6.99 -38.94 -7.14
CA ILE A 121 6.68 -39.52 -5.84
C ILE A 121 5.26 -39.11 -5.49
N THR A 122 4.37 -40.08 -5.25
CA THR A 122 2.99 -39.85 -4.85
C THR A 122 2.74 -40.45 -3.48
N ASN A 123 2.52 -39.62 -2.47
CA ASN A 123 2.10 -40.04 -1.14
C ASN A 123 0.57 -39.86 -1.02
N ASN A 124 -0.17 -40.95 -1.12
CA ASN A 124 -1.64 -40.94 -1.05
C ASN A 124 -2.13 -40.56 0.35
N ALA A 125 -3.40 -40.20 0.46
CA ALA A 125 -4.04 -39.92 1.74
C ALA A 125 -3.88 -41.11 2.70
N GLY A 126 -3.40 -40.83 3.93
CA GLY A 126 -3.07 -41.84 4.94
C GLY A 126 -1.67 -42.46 4.80
N GLY A 127 -0.96 -42.20 3.70
CA GLY A 127 0.44 -42.55 3.54
C GLY A 127 1.35 -41.68 4.39
N LEU A 128 2.42 -42.27 4.92
CA LEU A 128 3.48 -41.62 5.68
C LEU A 128 4.82 -41.82 4.97
N ILE A 129 5.53 -40.72 4.74
CA ILE A 129 6.96 -40.73 4.40
C ILE A 129 7.68 -39.98 5.53
N LYS A 130 8.60 -40.65 6.21
CA LYS A 130 9.27 -40.11 7.40
C LYS A 130 10.79 -40.35 7.36
N ALA A 131 11.55 -39.39 7.85
CA ALA A 131 12.93 -39.60 8.28
C ALA A 131 13.07 -39.16 9.74
N ASP A 132 13.71 -39.97 10.57
CA ASP A 132 13.91 -39.69 11.99
C ASP A 132 15.11 -38.76 12.27
N ASP A 133 16.07 -38.69 11.33
CA ASP A 133 17.34 -37.95 11.50
C ASP A 133 17.93 -37.51 10.14
N ALA A 134 17.07 -37.13 9.19
CA ALA A 134 17.46 -36.51 7.92
C ALA A 134 16.26 -35.87 7.21
N ASP A 135 16.44 -35.42 5.97
CA ASP A 135 15.35 -34.94 5.13
C ASP A 135 14.29 -36.02 4.87
N GLY A 136 13.02 -35.62 4.78
CA GLY A 136 11.94 -36.57 4.49
C GLY A 136 12.11 -37.17 3.09
N ILE A 137 12.37 -36.31 2.11
CA ILE A 137 12.57 -36.68 0.71
C ILE A 137 13.69 -35.84 0.08
N ARG A 138 14.64 -36.51 -0.58
CA ARG A 138 15.50 -35.92 -1.62
C ARG A 138 15.14 -36.51 -2.98
N PRO A 139 14.40 -35.82 -3.84
CA PRO A 139 13.71 -36.47 -4.95
C PRO A 139 14.54 -36.57 -6.25
N GLY A 140 15.72 -35.93 -6.30
CA GLY A 140 16.57 -35.87 -7.50
C GLY A 140 16.09 -34.87 -8.56
N ALA A 141 16.72 -34.90 -9.74
CA ALA A 141 16.48 -33.92 -10.81
C ALA A 141 15.10 -34.07 -11.51
N ASN A 142 14.49 -32.94 -11.85
CA ASN A 142 13.20 -32.82 -12.55
C ASN A 142 12.06 -33.60 -11.87
N ALA A 143 12.09 -33.64 -10.55
CA ALA A 143 11.18 -34.46 -9.78
C ALA A 143 9.85 -33.76 -9.51
N THR A 144 8.77 -34.55 -9.46
CA THR A 144 7.45 -34.13 -8.99
C THR A 144 7.08 -34.89 -7.72
N VAL A 145 6.85 -34.18 -6.63
CA VAL A 145 6.34 -34.73 -5.37
C VAL A 145 4.86 -34.37 -5.24
N VAL A 146 3.98 -35.36 -5.14
CA VAL A 146 2.54 -35.21 -4.95
C VAL A 146 2.19 -35.78 -3.58
N ASN A 147 1.62 -34.96 -2.70
CA ASN A 147 1.33 -35.36 -1.32
C ASN A 147 -0.12 -35.11 -0.95
N ALA A 148 -0.84 -36.15 -0.53
CA ALA A 148 -2.13 -36.08 0.14
C ALA A 148 -2.09 -36.71 1.55
N GLY A 149 -0.96 -37.32 1.91
CA GLY A 149 -0.69 -37.89 3.23
C GLY A 149 0.25 -36.99 4.05
N THR A 150 1.15 -37.61 4.79
CA THR A 150 2.16 -36.92 5.60
C THR A 150 3.56 -37.16 5.05
N ILE A 151 4.30 -36.08 4.81
CA ILE A 151 5.76 -36.07 4.64
C ILE A 151 6.34 -35.33 5.85
N TYR A 152 7.26 -35.97 6.55
CA TYR A 152 7.77 -35.46 7.82
C TYR A 152 9.27 -35.76 7.98
N SER A 153 10.09 -34.75 8.27
CA SER A 153 11.44 -34.97 8.81
C SER A 153 11.49 -34.61 10.28
N ASP A 154 12.09 -35.50 11.07
CA ASP A 154 12.39 -35.35 12.48
C ASP A 154 13.90 -35.15 12.69
N GLY A 155 14.30 -34.91 13.93
CA GLY A 155 15.71 -34.79 14.29
C GLY A 155 15.89 -34.22 15.68
N ALA A 156 17.13 -33.95 16.07
CA ALA A 156 17.40 -33.10 17.21
C ALA A 156 16.93 -31.66 16.92
N LEU A 157 16.58 -30.95 17.99
CA LEU A 157 16.08 -29.58 17.89
C LEU A 157 17.14 -28.67 17.24
N GLY A 158 16.79 -28.13 16.07
CA GLY A 158 17.66 -27.22 15.30
C GLY A 158 18.49 -27.89 14.22
N ASP A 159 18.26 -29.19 13.96
CA ASP A 159 18.87 -29.88 12.83
C ASP A 159 18.36 -29.31 11.49
N SER A 160 19.18 -29.48 10.46
CA SER A 160 18.96 -28.96 9.12
C SER A 160 18.12 -29.88 8.25
N HIS A 161 17.12 -30.55 8.83
CA HIS A 161 16.33 -31.55 8.13
C HIS A 161 15.05 -30.94 7.57
N ASP A 162 14.80 -31.14 6.29
CA ASP A 162 13.71 -30.52 5.56
C ASP A 162 12.67 -31.56 5.14
N GLY A 163 11.41 -31.13 4.96
CA GLY A 163 10.35 -32.05 4.54
C GLY A 163 10.63 -32.61 3.14
N VAL A 164 10.93 -31.70 2.21
CA VAL A 164 11.39 -32.01 0.84
C VAL A 164 12.58 -31.10 0.51
N ASP A 165 13.71 -31.71 0.15
CA ASP A 165 14.92 -31.00 -0.24
C ASP A 165 15.34 -31.40 -1.65
N PHE A 166 15.29 -30.46 -2.59
CA PHE A 166 15.75 -30.68 -3.96
C PHE A 166 17.26 -30.51 -4.14
N GLN A 167 17.98 -30.05 -3.11
CA GLN A 167 19.42 -29.82 -3.14
C GLN A 167 19.77 -28.90 -4.33
N GLU A 168 20.84 -29.24 -5.05
CA GLU A 168 21.32 -28.55 -6.26
C GLU A 168 20.48 -28.88 -7.52
N ALA A 169 19.36 -29.59 -7.41
CA ALA A 169 18.56 -29.94 -8.59
C ALA A 169 18.01 -28.68 -9.29
N PRO A 170 18.08 -28.60 -10.63
CA PRO A 170 17.77 -27.36 -11.33
C PRO A 170 16.28 -27.01 -11.29
N THR A 171 15.39 -28.00 -11.20
CA THR A 171 13.94 -27.81 -11.14
C THR A 171 13.27 -28.86 -10.27
N GLY A 172 12.32 -28.42 -9.45
CA GLY A 172 11.45 -29.25 -8.63
C GLY A 172 9.98 -28.83 -8.70
N THR A 173 9.06 -29.77 -8.56
CA THR A 173 7.63 -29.49 -8.43
C THR A 173 7.06 -30.20 -7.21
N VAL A 174 6.30 -29.46 -6.39
CA VAL A 174 5.59 -30.01 -5.23
C VAL A 174 4.11 -29.68 -5.30
N ILE A 175 3.27 -30.70 -5.22
CA ILE A 175 1.81 -30.59 -5.24
C ILE A 175 1.29 -31.16 -3.93
N ASN A 176 1.04 -30.30 -2.95
CA ASN A 176 0.41 -30.67 -1.68
C ASN A 176 -1.11 -30.60 -1.85
N GLN A 177 -1.76 -31.74 -1.98
CA GLN A 177 -3.19 -31.90 -2.16
C GLN A 177 -3.94 -31.71 -0.84
N ALA A 178 -5.26 -31.54 -0.92
CA ALA A 178 -6.11 -31.29 0.25
C ALA A 178 -5.91 -32.36 1.34
N GLY A 179 -5.69 -31.92 2.59
CA GLY A 179 -5.40 -32.78 3.73
C GLY A 179 -3.93 -33.23 3.84
N GLY A 180 -3.10 -32.93 2.84
CA GLY A 180 -1.67 -33.21 2.86
C GLY A 180 -0.92 -32.34 3.86
N LEU A 181 0.00 -32.96 4.60
CA LEU A 181 0.97 -32.31 5.47
C LEU A 181 2.38 -32.52 4.93
N ILE A 182 3.14 -31.43 4.76
CA ILE A 182 4.58 -31.44 4.59
C ILE A 182 5.16 -30.66 5.76
N SER A 183 6.06 -31.28 6.55
CA SER A 183 6.67 -30.62 7.70
C SER A 183 8.13 -31.01 7.81
N GLY A 184 9.02 -30.02 7.79
CA GLY A 184 10.44 -30.23 8.09
C GLY A 184 10.79 -29.84 9.52
N GLU A 185 11.90 -30.37 10.06
CA GLU A 185 12.50 -29.83 11.31
C GLU A 185 13.00 -28.39 11.10
N ARG A 186 13.56 -28.10 9.91
CA ARG A 186 13.95 -26.75 9.48
C ARG A 186 12.98 -26.18 8.44
N HIS A 187 13.13 -26.52 7.16
CA HIS A 187 12.27 -26.02 6.08
C HIS A 187 11.19 -27.03 5.70
N GLY A 188 10.00 -26.56 5.32
CA GLY A 188 8.98 -27.44 4.75
C GLY A 188 9.44 -27.99 3.39
N ILE A 189 9.86 -27.08 2.51
CA ILE A 189 10.43 -27.36 1.19
C ILE A 189 11.64 -26.45 1.00
N THR A 190 12.76 -26.97 0.47
CA THR A 190 13.91 -26.15 0.08
C THR A 190 14.56 -26.59 -1.25
N THR A 191 15.30 -25.69 -1.89
CA THR A 191 16.09 -25.96 -3.10
C THR A 191 17.13 -24.85 -3.35
N ASP A 192 18.23 -25.19 -4.00
CA ASP A 192 19.16 -24.19 -4.56
C ASP A 192 18.72 -23.67 -5.95
N GLY A 193 17.74 -24.35 -6.58
CA GLY A 193 17.33 -24.15 -7.97
C GLY A 193 15.95 -23.51 -8.12
N TYR A 194 15.16 -23.99 -9.08
CA TYR A 194 13.76 -23.55 -9.24
C TYR A 194 12.77 -24.49 -8.54
N VAL A 195 11.78 -23.94 -7.83
CA VAL A 195 10.66 -24.73 -7.29
C VAL A 195 9.29 -24.21 -7.76
N ASP A 196 8.42 -25.12 -8.20
CA ASP A 196 7.00 -24.86 -8.46
C ASP A 196 6.15 -25.56 -7.40
N VAL A 197 5.54 -24.79 -6.50
CA VAL A 197 4.74 -25.30 -5.39
C VAL A 197 3.27 -24.97 -5.58
N TYR A 198 2.43 -26.00 -5.50
CA TYR A 198 0.98 -25.88 -5.39
C TYR A 198 0.51 -26.45 -4.05
N ASN A 199 -0.06 -25.61 -3.18
CA ASN A 199 -0.63 -26.01 -1.90
C ASN A 199 -2.15 -25.86 -1.94
N ALA A 200 -2.87 -26.98 -1.98
CA ALA A 200 -4.33 -27.00 -2.13
C ALA A 200 -5.05 -26.50 -0.86
N ALA A 201 -6.33 -26.14 -1.01
CA ALA A 201 -7.16 -25.81 0.14
C ALA A 201 -7.21 -26.99 1.13
N GLY A 202 -7.02 -26.69 2.43
CA GLY A 202 -6.93 -27.70 3.48
C GLY A 202 -5.62 -28.47 3.55
N ALA A 203 -4.62 -28.13 2.73
CA ALA A 203 -3.27 -28.66 2.81
C ALA A 203 -2.37 -27.72 3.63
N THR A 204 -1.34 -28.28 4.28
CA THR A 204 -0.42 -27.53 5.15
C THR A 204 1.04 -27.83 4.82
N ILE A 205 1.87 -26.78 4.72
CA ILE A 205 3.33 -26.86 4.59
C ILE A 205 3.95 -26.10 5.77
N ILE A 206 4.92 -26.71 6.46
CA ILE A 206 5.53 -26.15 7.68
C ILE A 206 7.05 -26.31 7.64
N GLY A 207 7.77 -25.20 7.74
CA GLY A 207 9.14 -25.18 8.24
C GLY A 207 9.12 -24.90 9.74
N ARG A 208 9.57 -25.83 10.59
CA ARG A 208 9.44 -25.70 12.05
C ARG A 208 10.54 -24.81 12.66
N ASN A 209 11.67 -24.65 11.98
CA ASN A 209 12.79 -23.78 12.37
C ASN A 209 13.41 -23.04 11.18
N GLY A 210 12.58 -22.77 10.18
CA GLY A 210 13.00 -22.19 8.92
C GLY A 210 11.79 -21.92 8.05
N SER A 211 12.04 -21.61 6.78
CA SER A 211 10.98 -21.28 5.86
C SER A 211 9.96 -22.41 5.57
N GLY A 212 8.69 -22.05 5.36
CA GLY A 212 7.68 -22.98 4.85
C GLY A 212 8.03 -23.49 3.45
N VAL A 213 8.36 -22.55 2.55
CA VAL A 213 8.90 -22.82 1.21
C VAL A 213 10.11 -21.91 0.96
N GLY A 214 11.28 -22.51 0.75
CA GLY A 214 12.55 -21.82 0.49
C GLY A 214 13.11 -22.09 -0.90
N SER A 215 13.81 -21.11 -1.48
CA SER A 215 14.63 -21.28 -2.67
C SER A 215 15.76 -20.25 -2.75
N ASP A 216 17.01 -20.70 -2.82
CA ASP A 216 18.18 -19.84 -3.13
C ASP A 216 18.20 -19.45 -4.63
N GLY A 217 17.28 -20.02 -5.43
CA GLY A 217 17.08 -19.76 -6.86
C GLY A 217 15.74 -19.08 -7.14
N THR A 218 14.98 -19.57 -8.12
CA THR A 218 13.71 -18.91 -8.53
C THR A 218 12.51 -19.71 -8.08
N GLY A 219 11.31 -19.12 -8.03
CA GLY A 219 10.17 -19.86 -7.47
C GLY A 219 8.81 -19.43 -7.97
N LYS A 220 7.90 -20.39 -7.99
CA LYS A 220 6.47 -20.16 -8.11
C LYS A 220 5.74 -20.84 -6.95
N VAL A 221 4.89 -20.10 -6.26
CA VAL A 221 4.07 -20.61 -5.16
C VAL A 221 2.61 -20.24 -5.41
N VAL A 222 1.75 -21.25 -5.51
CA VAL A 222 0.30 -21.08 -5.56
C VAL A 222 -0.29 -21.70 -4.29
N ASN A 223 -0.84 -20.86 -3.42
CA ASN A 223 -1.31 -21.29 -2.10
C ASN A 223 -2.81 -21.08 -1.92
N TYR A 224 -3.57 -22.16 -1.80
CA TYR A 224 -4.96 -22.17 -1.32
C TYR A 224 -5.06 -22.68 0.13
N GLY A 225 -4.00 -23.29 0.65
CA GLY A 225 -3.93 -23.89 1.98
C GLY A 225 -3.25 -22.98 2.99
N THR A 226 -2.47 -23.59 3.89
CA THR A 226 -1.64 -22.88 4.86
C THR A 226 -0.16 -23.18 4.62
N ILE A 227 0.67 -22.13 4.56
CA ILE A 227 2.13 -22.22 4.56
C ILE A 227 2.63 -21.50 5.81
N ILE A 228 3.53 -22.14 6.56
CA ILE A 228 4.03 -21.68 7.84
C ILE A 228 5.56 -21.73 7.84
N GLY A 229 6.17 -20.57 8.07
CA GLY A 229 7.53 -20.47 8.59
C GLY A 229 7.49 -20.35 10.11
N GLY A 230 8.31 -21.13 10.79
CA GLY A 230 8.29 -21.24 12.23
C GLY A 230 9.67 -21.15 12.84
N TYR A 231 9.68 -20.94 14.15
CA TYR A 231 10.89 -20.98 14.96
C TYR A 231 10.67 -21.88 16.17
N ASN A 232 11.47 -22.94 16.29
CA ASN A 232 11.30 -23.96 17.32
C ASN A 232 11.99 -23.61 18.65
N GLY A 233 12.66 -22.45 18.74
CA GLY A 233 13.40 -22.02 19.93
C GLY A 233 14.88 -22.41 19.96
N SER A 234 15.40 -23.06 18.91
CA SER A 234 16.81 -23.45 18.80
C SER A 234 17.64 -22.45 18.01
N GLY A 235 18.95 -22.38 18.31
CA GLY A 235 19.98 -21.75 17.47
C GLY A 235 19.54 -20.57 16.58
N THR A 236 19.75 -20.75 15.28
CA THR A 236 19.37 -19.82 14.20
C THR A 236 18.17 -20.40 13.44
N GLY A 237 17.20 -19.56 13.11
CA GLY A 237 16.10 -19.87 12.19
C GLY A 237 15.53 -18.57 11.63
N ASP A 238 15.31 -18.52 10.31
CA ASP A 238 14.68 -17.38 9.62
C ASP A 238 13.15 -17.41 9.79
N GLY A 239 12.55 -18.60 9.72
CA GLY A 239 11.15 -18.82 10.06
C GLY A 239 10.18 -18.13 9.11
N ASP A 240 10.57 -17.99 7.85
CA ASP A 240 9.80 -17.28 6.83
C ASP A 240 8.66 -18.09 6.25
N GLY A 241 7.53 -17.47 5.92
CA GLY A 241 6.45 -18.20 5.25
C GLY A 241 6.91 -18.75 3.90
N VAL A 242 7.34 -17.85 3.02
CA VAL A 242 7.97 -18.15 1.74
C VAL A 242 9.19 -17.25 1.56
N ASP A 243 10.34 -17.86 1.28
CA ASP A 243 11.62 -17.18 1.06
C ASP A 243 12.19 -17.59 -0.32
N ILE A 244 12.31 -16.64 -1.24
CA ILE A 244 12.81 -16.89 -2.60
C ILE A 244 13.80 -15.79 -3.00
N ASP A 245 15.05 -16.20 -3.23
CA ASP A 245 16.15 -15.28 -3.49
C ASP A 245 16.18 -14.72 -4.93
N GLY A 246 15.68 -15.51 -5.86
CA GLY A 246 15.55 -15.15 -7.27
C GLY A 246 14.18 -14.57 -7.59
N TYR A 247 13.87 -14.52 -8.88
CA TYR A 247 12.56 -14.06 -9.34
C TYR A 247 11.46 -14.98 -8.81
N ALA A 248 10.46 -14.39 -8.17
CA ALA A 248 9.36 -15.12 -7.53
C ALA A 248 7.98 -14.79 -8.15
N THR A 249 7.10 -15.78 -8.20
CA THR A 249 5.67 -15.59 -8.46
C THR A 249 4.87 -16.21 -7.32
N VAL A 250 4.13 -15.40 -6.57
CA VAL A 250 3.34 -15.86 -5.41
C VAL A 250 1.87 -15.50 -5.62
N ASP A 251 1.04 -16.52 -5.82
CA ASP A 251 -0.42 -16.40 -5.88
C ASP A 251 -1.03 -16.98 -4.59
N ASN A 252 -1.40 -16.12 -3.65
CA ASN A 252 -1.96 -16.51 -2.36
C ASN A 252 -3.49 -16.33 -2.35
N TYR A 253 -4.19 -17.44 -2.21
CA TYR A 253 -5.63 -17.57 -1.95
C TYR A 253 -5.93 -18.01 -0.51
N GLY A 254 -4.92 -18.50 0.22
CA GLY A 254 -5.04 -19.07 1.56
C GLY A 254 -4.32 -18.23 2.61
N THR A 255 -3.56 -18.89 3.48
CA THR A 255 -2.75 -18.25 4.53
C THR A 255 -1.28 -18.54 4.33
N ILE A 256 -0.46 -17.50 4.32
CA ILE A 256 0.98 -17.58 4.45
C ILE A 256 1.35 -16.85 5.74
N LYS A 257 2.05 -17.52 6.66
CA LYS A 257 2.42 -16.92 7.94
C LYS A 257 3.84 -17.26 8.39
N ALA A 258 4.41 -16.33 9.15
CA ALA A 258 5.69 -16.50 9.83
C ALA A 258 5.48 -16.30 11.34
N GLU A 259 5.96 -17.25 12.15
CA GLU A 259 5.65 -17.35 13.59
C GLU A 259 6.82 -16.98 14.51
N GLY A 260 8.00 -16.71 13.95
CA GLY A 260 9.17 -16.23 14.69
C GLY A 260 10.46 -16.48 13.92
N ALA A 261 11.52 -15.80 14.36
CA ALA A 261 12.88 -15.95 13.86
C ALA A 261 13.87 -15.71 15.02
N ALA A 262 15.09 -16.23 14.90
CA ALA A 262 16.19 -15.87 15.78
C ALA A 262 17.55 -16.16 15.14
N GLY A 263 18.60 -15.66 15.78
CA GLY A 263 19.97 -15.85 15.33
C GLY A 263 20.35 -14.85 14.23
N VAL A 264 21.35 -15.24 13.44
CA VAL A 264 21.88 -14.42 12.35
C VAL A 264 21.98 -15.22 11.06
N ASP A 265 21.85 -14.54 9.94
CA ASP A 265 22.04 -15.07 8.60
C ASP A 265 23.52 -15.38 8.32
N LYS A 266 23.81 -15.83 7.09
CA LYS A 266 25.18 -16.10 6.61
C LYS A 266 26.07 -14.84 6.59
N SER A 267 25.47 -13.63 6.62
CA SER A 267 26.17 -12.34 6.63
C SER A 267 26.43 -11.78 8.04
N GLY A 268 25.83 -12.39 9.07
CA GLY A 268 25.88 -11.92 10.46
C GLY A 268 24.79 -10.90 10.82
N SER A 269 23.84 -10.65 9.91
CA SER A 269 22.65 -9.82 10.14
C SER A 269 21.62 -10.63 10.91
N LEU A 270 20.84 -9.98 11.79
CA LEU A 270 19.79 -10.68 12.53
C LEU A 270 18.74 -11.22 11.55
N ASN A 271 18.31 -12.46 11.78
CA ASN A 271 17.15 -12.98 11.10
C ASN A 271 15.90 -12.21 11.53
N VAL A 272 15.02 -11.98 10.58
CA VAL A 272 13.71 -11.38 10.79
C VAL A 272 12.68 -12.42 10.38
N SER A 273 11.52 -12.41 11.03
CA SER A 273 10.43 -13.32 10.70
C SER A 273 9.54 -12.68 9.65
N GLU A 274 9.51 -13.26 8.47
CA GLU A 274 8.84 -12.66 7.32
C GLU A 274 7.85 -13.61 6.68
N ALA A 275 6.58 -13.21 6.55
CA ALA A 275 5.62 -14.10 5.90
C ALA A 275 5.95 -14.29 4.41
N LEU A 276 6.48 -13.25 3.75
CA LEU A 276 7.10 -13.34 2.42
C LEU A 276 8.42 -12.56 2.41
N THR A 277 9.52 -13.22 2.02
CA THR A 277 10.83 -12.61 1.76
C THR A 277 11.21 -12.86 0.32
N LEU A 278 11.22 -11.81 -0.52
CA LEU A 278 11.56 -11.93 -1.93
C LEU A 278 12.70 -10.98 -2.28
N THR A 279 13.83 -11.52 -2.76
CA THR A 279 15.05 -10.73 -2.99
C THR A 279 15.45 -10.58 -4.46
N GLY A 280 14.80 -11.29 -5.40
CA GLY A 280 15.16 -11.29 -6.84
C GLY A 280 14.19 -10.57 -7.79
N GLY A 281 13.18 -9.88 -7.25
CA GLY A 281 12.06 -9.31 -8.01
C GLY A 281 10.90 -10.30 -8.09
N GLY A 282 9.73 -9.88 -8.56
CA GLY A 282 8.62 -10.82 -8.65
C GLY A 282 7.23 -10.24 -8.76
N THR A 283 6.26 -11.13 -8.78
CA THR A 283 4.84 -10.80 -8.75
C THR A 283 4.18 -11.43 -7.53
N ILE A 284 3.39 -10.65 -6.79
CA ILE A 284 2.56 -11.11 -5.69
C ILE A 284 1.09 -10.84 -6.02
N ILE A 285 0.24 -11.83 -5.85
CA ILE A 285 -1.21 -11.67 -5.82
C ILE A 285 -1.71 -12.23 -4.49
N ASN A 286 -2.11 -11.36 -3.58
CA ASN A 286 -2.81 -11.74 -2.35
C ASN A 286 -4.31 -11.55 -2.58
N GLU A 287 -5.00 -12.65 -2.86
CA GLU A 287 -6.39 -12.67 -3.26
C GLU A 287 -7.34 -12.24 -2.15
N LYS A 288 -8.60 -12.03 -2.54
CA LYS A 288 -9.64 -11.68 -1.58
C LYS A 288 -9.75 -12.76 -0.49
N ASP A 289 -9.88 -12.31 0.76
CA ASP A 289 -9.95 -13.16 1.97
C ASP A 289 -8.66 -13.94 2.28
N ALA A 290 -7.63 -13.84 1.44
CA ALA A 290 -6.31 -14.39 1.70
C ALA A 290 -5.53 -13.56 2.72
N VAL A 291 -4.65 -14.22 3.46
CA VAL A 291 -3.88 -13.63 4.56
C VAL A 291 -2.39 -13.87 4.35
N ILE A 292 -1.61 -12.80 4.45
CA ILE A 292 -0.17 -12.82 4.65
C ILE A 292 0.08 -12.18 6.01
N SER A 293 0.62 -12.92 6.97
CA SER A 293 0.76 -12.43 8.35
C SER A 293 2.05 -12.85 9.03
N SER A 294 2.77 -11.93 9.67
CA SER A 294 3.97 -12.25 10.46
C SER A 294 3.95 -11.64 11.85
N VAL A 295 4.70 -12.25 12.78
CA VAL A 295 5.08 -11.70 14.09
C VAL A 295 6.19 -10.65 14.03
N GLN A 296 6.67 -10.29 12.83
CA GLN A 296 7.53 -9.12 12.61
C GLN A 296 7.14 -8.43 11.29
N VAL A 297 7.58 -8.94 10.14
CA VAL A 297 7.36 -8.28 8.84
C VAL A 297 6.42 -9.08 7.96
N GLY A 298 5.33 -8.47 7.48
CA GLY A 298 4.38 -9.16 6.62
C GLY A 298 5.00 -9.53 5.27
N VAL A 299 5.60 -8.54 4.58
CA VAL A 299 6.26 -8.75 3.29
C VAL A 299 7.54 -7.92 3.21
N THR A 300 8.66 -8.55 2.87
CA THR A 300 9.93 -7.92 2.51
C THR A 300 10.17 -8.06 1.01
N LEU A 301 10.34 -6.92 0.32
CA LEU A 301 10.67 -6.83 -1.11
C LEU A 301 11.99 -6.07 -1.26
N CYS A 302 13.11 -6.76 -1.42
CA CYS A 302 14.40 -6.11 -1.25
C CYS A 302 15.45 -6.45 -2.32
N CYS A 303 16.52 -5.63 -2.23
CA CYS A 303 17.88 -5.98 -2.60
C CYS A 303 18.14 -6.24 -4.10
N THR A 304 17.26 -5.76 -4.98
CA THR A 304 17.37 -6.01 -6.42
C THR A 304 17.07 -4.79 -7.29
N LEU A 305 17.57 -4.85 -8.52
CA LEU A 305 17.17 -3.94 -9.59
C LEU A 305 15.93 -4.43 -10.35
N SER A 306 15.59 -5.71 -10.21
CA SER A 306 14.36 -6.29 -10.78
C SER A 306 13.15 -5.71 -10.07
N PRO A 307 12.12 -5.24 -10.79
CA PRO A 307 10.97 -4.63 -10.16
C PRO A 307 10.05 -5.69 -9.53
N PHE A 308 9.32 -5.25 -8.49
CA PHE A 308 8.21 -5.99 -7.90
C PHE A 308 6.86 -5.42 -8.36
N VAL A 309 5.89 -6.31 -8.57
CA VAL A 309 4.49 -5.94 -8.78
C VAL A 309 3.63 -6.71 -7.79
N ALA A 310 2.89 -6.00 -6.94
CA ALA A 310 2.03 -6.62 -5.93
C ALA A 310 0.58 -6.17 -6.09
N TYR A 311 -0.35 -7.12 -6.02
CA TYR A 311 -1.79 -6.90 -5.95
C TYR A 311 -2.28 -7.44 -4.61
N ASN A 312 -2.78 -6.55 -3.75
CA ASN A 312 -3.34 -6.93 -2.47
C ASN A 312 -4.86 -6.72 -2.46
N TYR A 313 -5.64 -7.79 -2.55
CA TYR A 313 -7.08 -7.82 -2.34
C TYR A 313 -7.47 -8.28 -0.92
N GLY A 314 -6.58 -9.05 -0.27
CA GLY A 314 -6.77 -9.60 1.07
C GLY A 314 -6.16 -8.76 2.18
N THR A 315 -5.55 -9.44 3.16
CA THR A 315 -4.87 -8.82 4.30
C THR A 315 -3.38 -9.10 4.24
N ILE A 316 -2.57 -8.04 4.40
CA ILE A 316 -1.15 -8.11 4.73
C ILE A 316 -0.97 -7.50 6.13
N HIS A 317 -0.35 -8.26 7.02
CA HIS A 317 -0.08 -7.83 8.39
C HIS A 317 1.32 -8.26 8.84
N GLY A 318 2.06 -7.35 9.46
CA GLY A 318 3.20 -7.71 10.30
C GLY A 318 3.10 -6.95 11.60
N THR A 319 3.40 -7.55 12.74
CA THR A 319 3.28 -6.82 14.01
C THR A 319 4.26 -5.65 14.07
N ASP A 320 5.42 -5.73 13.43
CA ASP A 320 6.31 -4.58 13.27
C ASP A 320 5.95 -3.83 11.98
N ILE A 321 6.17 -4.49 10.84
CA ILE A 321 6.05 -3.86 9.53
C ILE A 321 5.04 -4.62 8.65
N GLY A 322 4.07 -3.94 8.07
CA GLY A 322 3.16 -4.55 7.11
C GLY A 322 3.88 -4.93 5.80
N VAL A 323 4.45 -3.95 5.12
CA VAL A 323 5.26 -4.13 3.90
C VAL A 323 6.54 -3.30 4.00
N SER A 324 7.70 -3.93 3.85
CA SER A 324 8.99 -3.27 3.67
C SER A 324 9.42 -3.41 2.20
N ALA A 325 9.43 -2.31 1.46
CA ALA A 325 9.83 -2.28 0.05
C ALA A 325 11.13 -1.51 -0.12
N MET A 326 12.24 -2.18 -0.39
CA MET A 326 13.57 -1.58 -0.54
C MET A 326 14.05 -1.58 -2.00
N SER A 327 13.15 -1.84 -2.94
CA SER A 327 13.42 -1.91 -4.38
C SER A 327 12.24 -1.33 -5.16
N THR A 328 12.44 -1.11 -6.47
CA THR A 328 11.39 -0.53 -7.32
C THR A 328 10.14 -1.40 -7.28
N THR A 329 9.03 -0.85 -6.79
CA THR A 329 7.81 -1.62 -6.50
C THR A 329 6.59 -0.88 -7.02
N THR A 330 5.73 -1.60 -7.75
CA THR A 330 4.37 -1.15 -8.05
C THR A 330 3.39 -1.96 -7.21
N LEU A 331 2.65 -1.29 -6.32
CA LEU A 331 1.68 -1.94 -5.44
C LEU A 331 0.27 -1.42 -5.74
N TYR A 332 -0.66 -2.35 -5.96
CA TYR A 332 -2.10 -2.10 -6.02
C TYR A 332 -2.75 -2.61 -4.74
N ASN A 333 -3.13 -1.71 -3.85
CA ASN A 333 -3.79 -2.06 -2.59
C ASN A 333 -5.29 -1.88 -2.70
N TYR A 334 -6.03 -2.98 -2.83
CA TYR A 334 -7.50 -3.03 -2.73
C TYR A 334 -7.98 -3.47 -1.34
N GLY A 335 -7.15 -4.24 -0.63
CA GLY A 335 -7.44 -4.81 0.68
C GLY A 335 -6.91 -3.96 1.85
N SER A 336 -6.32 -4.63 2.82
CA SER A 336 -5.74 -4.02 4.01
C SER A 336 -4.25 -4.31 4.11
N ILE A 337 -3.47 -3.27 4.39
CA ILE A 337 -2.06 -3.37 4.81
C ILE A 337 -1.95 -2.75 6.18
N THR A 338 -1.43 -3.52 7.13
CA THR A 338 -1.28 -3.07 8.52
C THR A 338 0.07 -3.48 9.08
N GLY A 339 0.67 -2.60 9.87
CA GLY A 339 1.75 -2.96 10.76
C GLY A 339 1.64 -2.17 12.04
N ASP A 340 2.01 -2.76 13.18
CA ASP A 340 1.82 -2.04 14.44
C ASP A 340 2.82 -0.89 14.57
N TYR A 341 4.06 -1.08 14.09
CA TYR A 341 5.06 -0.02 13.96
C TYR A 341 4.87 0.74 12.64
N HIS A 342 5.25 0.16 11.49
CA HIS A 342 5.05 0.77 10.17
C HIS A 342 4.08 -0.05 9.32
N ALA A 343 3.06 0.57 8.70
CA ALA A 343 2.20 -0.20 7.78
C ALA A 343 2.87 -0.44 6.42
N PHE A 344 3.52 0.59 5.87
CA PHE A 344 4.34 0.49 4.66
C PHE A 344 5.60 1.32 4.85
N GLU A 345 6.76 0.76 4.52
CA GLU A 345 8.03 1.48 4.61
C GLU A 345 8.98 1.27 3.43
N THR A 346 9.91 2.23 3.30
CA THR A 346 11.18 2.09 2.59
C THR A 346 12.28 2.57 3.53
N TYR A 347 12.97 1.67 4.22
CA TYR A 347 13.97 2.07 5.22
C TYR A 347 15.35 2.41 4.62
N VAL A 348 15.78 1.68 3.59
CA VAL A 348 17.13 1.80 2.99
C VAL A 348 17.11 1.85 1.47
N GLY A 349 18.03 2.64 0.91
CA GLY A 349 18.37 2.67 -0.52
C GLY A 349 17.41 3.48 -1.40
N PRO A 350 17.81 3.78 -2.65
CA PRO A 350 16.91 4.42 -3.61
C PRO A 350 15.80 3.45 -4.00
N ALA A 351 14.61 3.65 -3.45
CA ALA A 351 13.42 2.88 -3.77
C ALA A 351 12.40 3.76 -4.50
N ASN A 352 11.96 3.31 -5.68
CA ASN A 352 10.88 3.97 -6.43
C ASN A 352 9.59 3.18 -6.22
N ILE A 353 8.67 3.77 -5.46
CA ILE A 353 7.39 3.16 -5.11
C ILE A 353 6.28 3.83 -5.92
N THR A 354 5.53 3.04 -6.68
CA THR A 354 4.25 3.46 -7.26
C THR A 354 3.13 2.75 -6.53
N LEU A 355 2.36 3.50 -5.74
CA LEU A 355 1.31 2.96 -4.88
C LEU A 355 -0.07 3.39 -5.39
N TYR A 356 -0.86 2.45 -5.86
CA TYR A 356 -2.26 2.66 -6.19
C TYR A 356 -3.12 2.20 -4.99
N ASN A 357 -3.57 3.14 -4.17
CA ASN A 357 -4.34 2.82 -2.98
C ASN A 357 -5.85 2.99 -3.22
N TYR A 358 -6.55 1.86 -3.20
CA TYR A 358 -8.02 1.75 -3.20
C TYR A 358 -8.54 1.32 -1.83
N GLY A 359 -7.72 0.61 -1.05
CA GLY A 359 -8.05 0.03 0.24
C GLY A 359 -7.54 0.84 1.42
N THR A 360 -7.15 0.13 2.49
CA THR A 360 -6.65 0.75 3.73
C THR A 360 -5.18 0.43 3.95
N ILE A 361 -4.41 1.44 4.33
CA ILE A 361 -3.06 1.31 4.90
C ILE A 361 -3.13 1.92 6.29
N SER A 362 -2.78 1.15 7.32
CA SER A 362 -2.99 1.60 8.70
C SER A 362 -1.94 1.11 9.67
N SER A 363 -1.35 2.03 10.43
CA SER A 363 -0.56 1.73 11.64
C SER A 363 -1.23 2.34 12.86
N PRO A 364 -1.59 1.53 13.88
CA PRO A 364 -2.20 2.03 15.10
C PRO A 364 -1.20 2.63 16.09
N GLN A 365 0.11 2.32 16.01
CA GLN A 365 1.08 2.76 17.02
C GLN A 365 2.04 3.84 16.51
N GLN A 366 2.31 3.91 15.20
CA GLN A 366 3.24 4.91 14.65
C GLN A 366 2.88 5.31 13.20
N ASP A 367 3.63 4.85 12.21
CA ASP A 367 3.60 5.41 10.85
C ASP A 367 2.80 4.51 9.91
N ALA A 368 1.76 5.08 9.31
CA ALA A 368 1.09 4.43 8.18
C ALA A 368 2.06 4.30 7.00
N LEU A 369 2.89 5.34 6.79
CA LEU A 369 3.90 5.39 5.76
C LEU A 369 5.21 5.92 6.35
N PHE A 370 6.29 5.15 6.21
CA PHE A 370 7.65 5.59 6.52
C PHE A 370 8.50 5.63 5.26
N MET A 371 8.97 6.82 4.88
CA MET A 371 9.73 7.03 3.65
C MET A 371 11.14 7.49 4.01
N GLY A 372 12.09 6.56 4.01
CA GLY A 372 13.50 6.85 4.26
C GLY A 372 14.12 7.79 3.21
N PRO A 373 15.33 8.31 3.47
CA PRO A 373 16.06 9.14 2.52
C PRO A 373 16.23 8.46 1.16
N ASP A 374 16.32 9.25 0.09
CA ASP A 374 16.50 8.78 -1.30
C ASP A 374 15.36 7.92 -1.88
N SER A 375 14.29 7.66 -1.11
CA SER A 375 13.08 7.04 -1.62
C SER A 375 12.21 8.03 -2.41
N LYS A 376 11.50 7.52 -3.41
CA LYS A 376 10.48 8.27 -4.16
C LYS A 376 9.16 7.51 -4.15
N TYR A 377 8.09 8.18 -3.74
CA TYR A 377 6.74 7.66 -3.72
C TYR A 377 5.85 8.44 -4.69
N ASP A 378 5.20 7.73 -5.60
CA ASP A 378 4.07 8.20 -6.39
C ASP A 378 2.81 7.49 -5.85
N ILE A 379 2.01 8.19 -5.06
CA ILE A 379 0.83 7.64 -4.36
C ILE A 379 -0.44 8.13 -5.05
N TYR A 380 -1.18 7.21 -5.65
CA TYR A 380 -2.47 7.47 -6.28
C TYR A 380 -3.59 7.10 -5.31
N MET A 381 -4.36 8.12 -4.90
CA MET A 381 -5.45 8.00 -3.94
C MET A 381 -6.79 7.90 -4.68
N TYR A 382 -7.50 6.79 -4.48
CA TYR A 382 -8.81 6.55 -5.10
C TYR A 382 -9.96 6.66 -4.09
N ALA A 383 -11.19 6.70 -4.61
CA ALA A 383 -12.39 6.77 -3.78
C ALA A 383 -12.47 5.60 -2.79
N GLY A 384 -12.69 5.91 -1.52
CA GLY A 384 -12.77 4.91 -0.44
C GLY A 384 -11.42 4.53 0.19
N SER A 385 -10.31 4.97 -0.42
CA SER A 385 -8.97 4.74 0.13
C SER A 385 -8.77 5.41 1.49
N LYS A 386 -7.92 4.81 2.33
CA LYS A 386 -7.57 5.32 3.65
C LYS A 386 -6.09 5.12 3.92
N ILE A 387 -5.48 6.13 4.52
CA ILE A 387 -4.17 6.05 5.17
C ILE A 387 -4.38 6.51 6.61
N HIS A 388 -4.17 5.63 7.58
CA HIS A 388 -4.43 5.92 9.00
C HIS A 388 -3.19 5.68 9.86
N GLY A 389 -2.77 6.70 10.61
CA GLY A 389 -1.47 6.75 11.28
C GLY A 389 -0.64 7.94 10.77
N ASN A 390 0.57 8.09 11.26
CA ASN A 390 1.46 9.17 10.83
C ASN A 390 1.99 8.92 9.40
N ILE A 391 2.46 9.96 8.76
CA ILE A 391 3.25 9.87 7.52
C ILE A 391 4.59 10.55 7.81
N GLU A 392 5.65 9.74 7.91
CA GLU A 392 7.01 10.21 8.13
C GLU A 392 7.77 10.15 6.81
N SER A 393 8.21 11.31 6.30
CA SER A 393 8.86 11.43 5.00
C SER A 393 10.19 12.16 5.06
N TYR A 394 11.24 11.43 4.72
CA TYR A 394 12.60 11.93 4.46
C TYR A 394 12.99 11.81 2.97
N GLY A 395 12.16 11.16 2.15
CA GLY A 395 12.29 11.05 0.70
C GLY A 395 11.42 12.04 -0.08
N ALA A 396 11.11 11.75 -1.34
CA ALA A 396 10.18 12.52 -2.14
C ALA A 396 8.83 11.82 -2.23
N VAL A 397 7.73 12.49 -1.88
CA VAL A 397 6.37 11.96 -2.01
C VAL A 397 5.53 12.83 -2.94
N THR A 398 4.84 12.20 -3.88
CA THR A 398 3.81 12.83 -4.69
C THR A 398 2.46 12.18 -4.39
N PHE A 399 1.51 12.97 -3.90
CA PHE A 399 0.11 12.56 -3.76
C PHE A 399 -0.65 12.96 -5.02
N HIS A 400 -1.15 11.96 -5.75
CA HIS A 400 -2.03 12.11 -6.90
C HIS A 400 -3.47 11.84 -6.46
N ASN A 401 -4.30 12.88 -6.43
CA ASN A 401 -5.74 12.73 -6.21
C ASN A 401 -6.54 13.56 -7.23
N ASP A 402 -7.32 12.88 -8.07
CA ASP A 402 -8.25 13.50 -9.02
C ASP A 402 -9.64 13.73 -8.41
N ALA A 403 -9.96 13.01 -7.34
CA ALA A 403 -11.12 13.27 -6.50
C ALA A 403 -10.70 14.00 -5.23
N ASP A 404 -11.66 14.66 -4.59
CA ASP A 404 -11.42 15.32 -3.31
C ASP A 404 -11.06 14.29 -2.24
N TYR A 405 -10.01 14.59 -1.47
CA TYR A 405 -9.49 13.72 -0.42
C TYR A 405 -9.13 14.53 0.82
N THR A 406 -9.52 14.04 2.00
CA THR A 406 -9.14 14.64 3.28
C THR A 406 -8.03 13.82 3.92
N MET A 407 -6.91 14.49 4.23
CA MET A 407 -5.75 13.92 4.89
C MET A 407 -5.64 14.51 6.30
N ALA A 408 -5.91 13.68 7.30
CA ALA A 408 -5.85 14.05 8.72
C ALA A 408 -4.57 13.55 9.41
N ASN A 409 -3.66 12.92 8.65
CA ASN A 409 -2.43 12.32 9.15
C ASN A 409 -1.51 13.38 9.76
N THR A 410 -0.81 13.03 10.84
CA THR A 410 0.33 13.82 11.29
C THR A 410 1.46 13.65 10.27
N LEU A 411 2.03 14.75 9.81
CA LEU A 411 3.16 14.76 8.88
C LEU A 411 4.47 15.07 9.62
N ILE A 412 5.51 14.27 9.37
CA ILE A 412 6.81 14.38 10.01
C ILE A 412 7.91 14.29 8.94
N GLY A 413 9.02 15.00 9.16
CA GLY A 413 10.24 14.83 8.37
C GLY A 413 10.62 16.05 7.54
N SER A 414 11.54 15.84 6.59
CA SER A 414 12.16 16.90 5.79
C SER A 414 12.21 16.57 4.30
N GLY A 415 11.53 15.51 3.88
CA GLY A 415 11.38 15.12 2.48
C GLY A 415 10.68 16.18 1.63
N SER A 416 10.56 15.98 0.31
CA SER A 416 9.69 16.84 -0.50
C SER A 416 8.29 16.25 -0.59
N LEU A 417 7.27 17.12 -0.59
CA LEU A 417 5.87 16.76 -0.80
C LEU A 417 5.37 17.46 -2.04
N THR A 418 4.74 16.72 -2.94
CA THR A 418 4.09 17.26 -4.12
C THR A 418 2.61 16.90 -4.11
N LYS A 419 1.74 17.90 -4.18
CA LYS A 419 0.32 17.72 -4.49
C LYS A 419 0.14 17.74 -6.01
N ALA A 420 -0.34 16.63 -6.56
CA ALA A 420 -0.69 16.44 -7.96
C ALA A 420 -2.13 15.94 -8.11
N GLY A 421 -2.59 15.81 -9.35
CA GLY A 421 -3.98 15.47 -9.66
C GLY A 421 -4.94 16.67 -9.56
N SER A 422 -6.07 16.56 -10.23
CA SER A 422 -7.03 17.66 -10.44
C SER A 422 -7.93 17.96 -9.25
N GLY A 423 -8.02 17.05 -8.28
CA GLY A 423 -8.90 17.17 -7.12
C GLY A 423 -8.34 18.05 -6.00
N LEU A 424 -9.18 18.28 -4.98
CA LEU A 424 -8.80 18.98 -3.76
C LEU A 424 -8.15 18.00 -2.76
N LEU A 425 -6.97 18.33 -2.24
CA LEU A 425 -6.41 17.70 -1.04
C LEU A 425 -6.66 18.62 0.16
N ASP A 426 -7.52 18.18 1.07
CA ASP A 426 -7.85 18.86 2.32
C ASP A 426 -6.96 18.34 3.44
N TYR A 427 -5.91 19.07 3.77
CA TYR A 427 -5.04 18.72 4.88
C TYR A 427 -5.54 19.32 6.19
N THR A 428 -6.04 18.46 7.08
CA THR A 428 -6.55 18.83 8.40
C THR A 428 -5.65 18.36 9.55
N GLY A 429 -4.52 17.71 9.22
CA GLY A 429 -3.60 17.11 10.19
C GLY A 429 -2.66 18.11 10.87
N ASP A 430 -1.78 17.59 11.73
CA ASP A 430 -0.67 18.36 12.32
C ASP A 430 0.66 18.00 11.66
N GLY A 431 1.26 18.96 10.97
CA GLY A 431 2.55 18.87 10.31
C GLY A 431 3.58 19.82 10.94
N SER A 432 3.43 20.14 12.22
CA SER A 432 4.43 20.93 12.97
C SER A 432 5.84 20.33 12.92
N GLY A 433 5.93 19.00 12.82
CA GLY A 433 7.16 18.22 12.65
C GLY A 433 7.63 18.06 11.20
N TYR A 434 6.91 18.60 10.23
CA TYR A 434 7.26 18.55 8.81
C TYR A 434 7.84 19.88 8.33
N SER A 435 9.06 19.84 7.81
CA SER A 435 9.84 21.00 7.35
C SER A 435 10.22 20.94 5.86
N GLY A 436 9.76 19.89 5.19
CA GLY A 436 9.97 19.67 3.78
C GLY A 436 9.29 20.71 2.89
N GLN A 437 9.85 20.93 1.70
CA GLN A 437 9.21 21.74 0.67
C GLN A 437 7.91 21.06 0.23
N ALA A 438 6.83 21.85 0.12
CA ALA A 438 5.54 21.42 -0.39
C ALA A 438 5.22 22.13 -1.72
N ASP A 439 5.15 21.37 -2.81
CA ASP A 439 4.86 21.90 -4.14
C ASP A 439 3.43 21.53 -4.57
N VAL A 440 2.63 22.51 -4.94
CA VAL A 440 1.27 22.32 -5.47
C VAL A 440 1.32 22.46 -6.98
N THR A 441 1.42 21.32 -7.67
CA THR A 441 1.62 21.25 -9.13
C THR A 441 0.32 21.21 -9.92
N ALA A 442 -0.77 20.74 -9.30
CA ALA A 442 -2.10 20.66 -9.91
C ALA A 442 -3.23 20.60 -8.86
N GLY A 443 -4.41 21.02 -9.28
CA GLY A 443 -5.61 21.02 -8.45
C GLY A 443 -5.50 22.01 -7.28
N THR A 444 -6.08 21.65 -6.14
CA THR A 444 -6.11 22.51 -4.96
C THR A 444 -5.50 21.79 -3.75
N LEU A 445 -4.59 22.47 -3.05
CA LEU A 445 -4.22 22.13 -1.67
C LEU A 445 -4.99 23.06 -0.73
N ALA A 446 -5.91 22.51 0.05
CA ALA A 446 -6.58 23.23 1.14
C ALA A 446 -5.88 22.86 2.46
N VAL A 447 -5.30 23.84 3.15
CA VAL A 447 -4.64 23.63 4.46
C VAL A 447 -5.56 24.18 5.54
N ASP A 448 -6.32 23.29 6.17
CA ASP A 448 -7.19 23.58 7.32
C ASP A 448 -6.57 23.12 8.66
N GLY A 449 -5.43 22.40 8.58
CA GLY A 449 -4.58 22.00 9.70
C GLY A 449 -3.32 22.86 9.86
N ASN A 450 -2.20 22.22 10.17
CA ASN A 450 -0.93 22.90 10.46
C ASN A 450 0.22 22.40 9.57
N LEU A 451 0.76 23.28 8.73
CA LEU A 451 1.99 23.11 7.95
C LEU A 451 2.94 24.30 8.15
N ALA A 452 2.92 24.93 9.33
CA ALA A 452 3.60 26.21 9.60
C ALA A 452 5.13 26.19 9.38
N SER A 453 5.74 25.00 9.35
CA SER A 453 7.18 24.81 9.13
C SER A 453 7.53 24.47 7.66
N ALA A 454 6.54 24.16 6.83
CA ALA A 454 6.73 23.71 5.45
C ALA A 454 6.59 24.90 4.48
N PRO A 455 7.65 25.29 3.76
CA PRO A 455 7.51 26.26 2.68
C PRO A 455 6.65 25.67 1.55
N VAL A 456 5.79 26.50 0.96
CA VAL A 456 4.85 26.10 -0.09
C VAL A 456 5.13 26.86 -1.38
N THR A 457 5.26 26.14 -2.50
CA THR A 457 5.24 26.72 -3.84
C THR A 457 3.96 26.30 -4.55
N VAL A 458 3.22 27.25 -5.11
CA VAL A 458 2.01 26.99 -5.89
C VAL A 458 2.33 27.27 -7.34
N GLU A 459 2.26 26.23 -8.18
CA GLU A 459 2.62 26.30 -9.59
C GLU A 459 1.44 26.69 -10.48
N SER A 460 1.75 26.97 -11.75
CA SER A 460 0.79 27.42 -12.75
C SER A 460 -0.43 26.49 -12.87
N GLY A 461 -1.64 27.04 -12.77
CA GLY A 461 -2.89 26.28 -12.84
C GLY A 461 -3.31 25.58 -11.54
N ALA A 462 -2.50 25.66 -10.48
CA ALA A 462 -2.82 25.12 -9.16
C ALA A 462 -3.29 26.21 -8.18
N MET A 463 -3.84 25.76 -7.04
CA MET A 463 -4.39 26.64 -6.01
C MET A 463 -3.98 26.22 -4.60
N LEU A 464 -3.64 27.21 -3.76
CA LEU A 464 -3.55 27.07 -2.31
C LEU A 464 -4.70 27.81 -1.64
N GLU A 465 -5.43 27.14 -0.74
CA GLU A 465 -6.45 27.75 0.10
C GLU A 465 -6.45 27.18 1.53
N GLY A 466 -7.38 27.62 2.38
CA GLY A 466 -7.63 27.03 3.69
C GLY A 466 -7.60 28.03 4.85
N GLY A 467 -8.04 27.58 6.03
CA GLY A 467 -8.09 28.35 7.27
C GLY A 467 -6.96 28.05 8.26
N GLY A 468 -5.98 27.24 7.86
CA GLY A 468 -4.89 26.75 8.69
C GLY A 468 -3.60 27.57 8.58
N GLN A 469 -2.47 26.90 8.79
CA GLN A 469 -1.14 27.50 8.78
C GLN A 469 -0.22 26.82 7.76
N VAL A 470 0.60 27.60 7.07
CA VAL A 470 1.68 27.15 6.17
C VAL A 470 2.97 27.91 6.48
N GLY A 471 4.14 27.44 6.00
CA GLY A 471 5.38 28.21 6.03
C GLY A 471 5.38 29.37 5.03
N SER A 472 6.55 29.81 4.58
CA SER A 472 6.65 30.81 3.49
C SER A 472 5.93 30.32 2.24
N VAL A 473 5.32 31.24 1.48
CA VAL A 473 4.55 30.90 0.27
C VAL A 473 5.09 31.63 -0.95
N VAL A 474 5.30 30.89 -2.04
CA VAL A 474 5.53 31.42 -3.39
C VAL A 474 4.35 31.05 -4.28
N VAL A 475 3.78 32.03 -4.96
CA VAL A 475 2.67 31.86 -5.91
C VAL A 475 3.16 32.23 -7.30
N ASP A 476 3.33 31.23 -8.16
CA ASP A 476 3.88 31.39 -9.50
C ASP A 476 2.88 32.00 -10.49
N GLN A 477 3.38 32.37 -11.66
CA GLN A 477 2.53 32.86 -12.76
C GLN A 477 1.39 31.87 -13.09
N GLY A 478 0.15 32.37 -13.05
CA GLY A 478 -1.04 31.56 -13.34
C GLY A 478 -1.51 30.68 -12.17
N ALA A 479 -0.84 30.75 -11.01
CA ALA A 479 -1.28 30.10 -9.79
C ALA A 479 -2.24 30.98 -8.97
N VAL A 480 -3.01 30.36 -8.08
CA VAL A 480 -4.05 31.01 -7.29
C VAL A 480 -3.80 30.82 -5.79
N LEU A 481 -3.92 31.91 -5.02
CA LEU A 481 -3.95 31.92 -3.57
C LEU A 481 -5.32 32.39 -3.08
N GLN A 482 -5.83 31.79 -2.01
CA GLN A 482 -7.06 32.22 -1.37
C GLN A 482 -6.95 32.09 0.15
N GLY A 483 -7.37 33.13 0.87
CA GLY A 483 -7.52 33.05 2.32
C GLY A 483 -8.80 32.31 2.71
N GLY A 484 -8.73 31.47 3.73
CA GLY A 484 -9.89 30.77 4.28
C GLY A 484 -10.52 29.76 3.32
N ARG A 485 -11.72 29.30 3.67
CA ARG A 485 -12.53 28.35 2.89
C ARG A 485 -13.98 28.80 2.86
N ASN A 486 -14.64 28.63 1.71
CA ASN A 486 -16.05 29.02 1.52
C ASN A 486 -16.35 30.50 1.89
N GLY A 487 -15.38 31.40 1.68
CA GLY A 487 -15.53 32.83 1.95
C GLY A 487 -15.41 33.24 3.41
N THR A 488 -14.81 32.42 4.28
CA THR A 488 -14.50 32.80 5.68
C THR A 488 -13.20 32.17 6.16
N GLY A 489 -12.58 32.75 7.20
CA GLY A 489 -11.38 32.20 7.83
C GLY A 489 -10.09 32.91 7.38
N THR A 490 -8.97 32.47 7.94
CA THR A 490 -7.65 33.08 7.72
C THR A 490 -6.64 32.01 7.35
N LEU A 491 -6.00 32.11 6.19
CA LEU A 491 -4.78 31.35 5.92
C LEU A 491 -3.59 32.09 6.55
N SER A 492 -2.88 31.44 7.44
CA SER A 492 -1.71 32.03 8.11
C SER A 492 -0.41 31.55 7.46
N VAL A 493 0.37 32.49 6.94
CA VAL A 493 1.69 32.27 6.33
C VAL A 493 2.76 32.60 7.36
N ASN A 494 3.40 31.57 7.90
CA ASN A 494 4.49 31.67 8.86
C ASN A 494 5.84 31.86 8.13
N GLY A 495 6.01 33.03 7.54
CA GLY A 495 7.14 33.34 6.69
C GLY A 495 6.82 34.53 5.78
N ASP A 496 7.54 34.61 4.68
CA ASP A 496 7.27 35.62 3.65
C ASP A 496 6.26 35.10 2.62
N LEU A 497 5.51 36.01 2.00
CA LEU A 497 4.65 35.74 0.86
C LEU A 497 5.23 36.42 -0.39
N GLN A 498 5.43 35.66 -1.46
CA GLN A 498 5.82 36.17 -2.76
C GLN A 498 4.77 35.82 -3.82
N GLN A 499 4.18 36.83 -4.45
CA GLN A 499 3.30 36.67 -5.61
C GLN A 499 3.99 37.17 -6.87
N GLN A 500 4.14 36.28 -7.84
CA GLN A 500 4.76 36.59 -9.13
C GLN A 500 3.77 37.30 -10.08
N ALA A 501 4.30 37.92 -11.13
CA ALA A 501 3.48 38.57 -12.14
C ALA A 501 2.51 37.55 -12.78
N GLY A 502 1.23 37.89 -12.87
CA GLY A 502 0.19 37.00 -13.39
C GLY A 502 -0.30 35.92 -12.43
N SER A 503 0.18 35.86 -11.17
CA SER A 503 -0.50 35.12 -10.09
C SER A 503 -1.75 35.86 -9.62
N ALA A 504 -2.66 35.16 -8.93
CA ALA A 504 -3.89 35.74 -8.40
C ALA A 504 -4.08 35.48 -6.89
N LEU A 505 -4.49 36.52 -6.15
CA LEU A 505 -5.14 36.39 -4.84
C LEU A 505 -6.65 36.52 -5.04
N VAL A 506 -7.42 35.51 -4.62
CA VAL A 506 -8.88 35.57 -4.65
C VAL A 506 -9.39 36.21 -3.37
N ALA A 507 -10.08 37.34 -3.51
CA ALA A 507 -10.85 37.94 -2.44
C ALA A 507 -12.25 37.33 -2.44
N ASN A 508 -12.52 36.41 -1.49
CA ASN A 508 -13.81 35.72 -1.35
C ASN A 508 -14.51 35.91 0.01
N GLY A 509 -13.89 36.61 0.96
CA GLY A 509 -14.37 36.74 2.34
C GLY A 509 -13.44 36.09 3.39
N GLY A 510 -12.40 35.36 2.96
CA GLY A 510 -11.26 34.98 3.80
C GLY A 510 -10.00 35.86 3.66
N HIS A 511 -9.16 35.80 4.68
CA HIS A 511 -7.99 36.67 4.88
C HIS A 511 -6.68 35.89 4.74
N VAL A 512 -5.62 36.51 4.20
CA VAL A 512 -4.26 35.96 4.24
C VAL A 512 -3.43 36.75 5.26
N SER A 513 -2.92 36.09 6.29
CA SER A 513 -2.13 36.70 7.36
C SER A 513 -0.68 36.24 7.30
N VAL A 514 0.24 37.15 7.01
CA VAL A 514 1.67 36.88 6.82
C VAL A 514 2.49 37.41 8.00
N THR A 515 3.29 36.55 8.64
CA THR A 515 4.16 36.96 9.77
C THR A 515 5.44 37.67 9.29
N GLY A 516 5.85 37.43 8.06
CA GLY A 516 6.92 38.12 7.36
C GLY A 516 6.43 39.30 6.53
N SER A 517 7.08 39.49 5.39
CA SER A 517 6.76 40.50 4.37
C SER A 517 5.91 39.90 3.25
N ALA A 518 5.10 40.73 2.59
CA ALA A 518 4.40 40.35 1.36
C ALA A 518 4.94 41.14 0.16
N THR A 519 5.52 40.44 -0.80
CA THR A 519 6.02 41.02 -2.06
C THR A 519 5.08 40.69 -3.20
N ILE A 520 4.50 41.74 -3.80
CA ILE A 520 3.54 41.65 -4.90
C ILE A 520 4.23 42.16 -6.17
N ALA A 521 4.56 41.25 -7.08
CA ALA A 521 5.18 41.62 -8.34
C ALA A 521 4.22 42.41 -9.24
N GLN A 522 4.77 43.30 -10.06
CA GLN A 522 3.98 44.07 -11.02
C GLN A 522 3.21 43.13 -11.96
N GLY A 523 1.89 43.27 -11.99
CA GLY A 523 0.99 42.43 -12.79
C GLY A 523 0.42 41.21 -12.07
N ALA A 524 0.75 40.99 -10.78
CA ALA A 524 -0.05 40.11 -9.92
C ALA A 524 -1.47 40.66 -9.76
N GLN A 525 -2.46 39.78 -9.55
CA GLN A 525 -3.88 40.11 -9.64
C GLN A 525 -4.59 39.96 -8.30
N LEU A 526 -5.50 40.88 -7.99
CA LEU A 526 -6.49 40.73 -6.92
C LEU A 526 -7.84 40.47 -7.57
N VAL A 527 -8.32 39.24 -7.47
CA VAL A 527 -9.54 38.79 -8.16
C VAL A 527 -10.71 38.77 -7.20
N MET A 528 -11.71 39.60 -7.44
CA MET A 528 -12.91 39.61 -6.61
C MET A 528 -13.88 38.48 -6.95
N SER A 529 -14.33 37.76 -5.92
CA SER A 529 -15.43 36.80 -6.04
C SER A 529 -16.78 37.49 -5.77
N GLN A 530 -17.83 37.01 -6.43
CA GLN A 530 -19.19 37.58 -6.36
C GLN A 530 -19.78 37.61 -4.93
N GLY A 531 -19.26 36.79 -4.01
CA GLY A 531 -19.74 36.71 -2.62
C GLY A 531 -19.31 37.88 -1.72
N VAL A 532 -18.23 38.60 -2.06
CA VAL A 532 -17.66 39.65 -1.18
C VAL A 532 -18.51 40.93 -1.18
N LEU A 533 -19.27 41.17 -2.24
CA LEU A 533 -20.13 42.35 -2.40
C LEU A 533 -21.11 42.54 -1.22
N GLY A 534 -21.62 41.45 -0.65
CA GLY A 534 -22.52 41.50 0.52
C GLY A 534 -21.82 41.90 1.82
N GLY A 535 -20.56 41.47 2.01
CA GLY A 535 -19.75 41.77 3.21
C GLY A 535 -19.14 43.17 3.19
N LEU A 536 -18.67 43.62 2.02
CA LEU A 536 -18.12 44.97 1.79
C LEU A 536 -19.10 46.08 2.16
N ARG A 537 -20.40 45.87 1.88
CA ARG A 537 -21.48 46.81 2.24
C ARG A 537 -21.62 47.08 3.73
N ASN A 538 -21.18 46.15 4.58
CA ASN A 538 -21.27 46.25 6.04
C ASN A 538 -19.97 46.70 6.71
N ALA A 539 -18.84 46.66 6.00
CA ALA A 539 -17.51 46.97 6.54
C ALA A 539 -17.20 48.47 6.67
N GLY A 540 -18.08 49.35 6.16
CA GLY A 540 -17.90 50.80 6.23
C GLY A 540 -16.63 51.28 5.53
N THR A 541 -16.05 52.40 6.00
CA THR A 541 -14.82 52.99 5.44
C THR A 541 -13.55 52.17 5.71
N ASP A 542 -13.60 51.24 6.67
CA ASP A 542 -12.44 50.44 7.07
C ASP A 542 -12.07 49.41 6.00
N GLY A 543 -13.08 48.95 5.24
CA GLY A 543 -12.91 48.03 4.12
C GLY A 543 -12.78 46.57 4.52
N TYR A 544 -12.78 45.71 3.52
CA TYR A 544 -12.55 44.29 3.68
C TYR A 544 -11.06 43.99 3.50
N ARG A 545 -10.37 43.62 4.58
CA ARG A 545 -8.95 43.28 4.52
C ARG A 545 -8.76 41.90 3.88
N VAL A 546 -7.95 41.85 2.83
CA VAL A 546 -7.66 40.61 2.08
C VAL A 546 -6.29 40.02 2.43
N LEU A 547 -5.33 40.87 2.78
CA LEU A 547 -3.95 40.48 3.08
C LEU A 547 -3.39 41.40 4.16
N SER A 548 -2.66 40.83 5.12
CA SER A 548 -1.87 41.57 6.11
C SER A 548 -0.46 40.96 6.20
N ALA A 549 0.58 41.78 6.28
CA ALA A 549 1.97 41.35 6.44
C ALA A 549 2.66 42.12 7.56
N ALA A 550 3.10 41.44 8.62
CA ALA A 550 3.64 42.08 9.81
C ALA A 550 4.94 42.87 9.56
N LYS A 551 5.73 42.48 8.54
CA LYS A 551 6.94 43.21 8.09
C LYS A 551 6.71 44.08 6.87
N GLY A 552 5.46 44.27 6.46
CA GLY A 552 5.04 45.22 5.45
C GLY A 552 4.68 44.59 4.10
N VAL A 553 3.93 45.37 3.30
CA VAL A 553 3.53 45.04 1.93
C VAL A 553 4.33 45.90 0.95
N SER A 554 4.86 45.26 -0.11
CA SER A 554 5.56 45.93 -1.21
C SER A 554 4.95 45.56 -2.55
N GLY A 555 4.68 46.57 -3.39
CA GLY A 555 3.99 46.41 -4.67
C GLY A 555 2.47 46.53 -4.56
N THR A 556 1.78 46.44 -5.69
CA THR A 556 0.32 46.56 -5.80
C THR A 556 -0.24 45.55 -6.79
N TYR A 557 -1.52 45.23 -6.64
CA TYR A 557 -2.24 44.32 -7.52
C TYR A 557 -2.83 45.05 -8.73
N VAL A 558 -3.20 44.27 -9.73
CA VAL A 558 -4.22 44.64 -10.72
C VAL A 558 -5.55 44.11 -10.21
N LEU A 559 -6.46 45.00 -9.82
CA LEU A 559 -7.81 44.62 -9.40
C LEU A 559 -8.62 44.11 -10.60
N LEU A 560 -9.17 42.90 -10.48
CA LEU A 560 -9.99 42.24 -11.49
C LEU A 560 -11.33 41.77 -10.91
N GLY A 561 -12.32 41.59 -11.78
CA GLY A 561 -13.69 41.20 -11.43
C GLY A 561 -14.70 42.30 -11.72
N ASP A 562 -15.97 42.08 -11.33
CA ASP A 562 -16.98 43.13 -11.40
C ASP A 562 -16.83 44.08 -10.21
N THR A 563 -16.20 45.21 -10.46
CA THR A 563 -15.97 46.24 -9.45
C THR A 563 -17.13 47.21 -9.35
N GLN A 564 -18.12 47.17 -10.25
CA GLN A 564 -19.22 48.13 -10.21
C GLN A 564 -20.29 47.69 -9.21
N VAL A 565 -20.39 48.39 -8.07
CA VAL A 565 -21.40 48.09 -7.04
C VAL A 565 -22.74 48.75 -7.39
N SER A 566 -22.69 49.96 -7.94
CA SER A 566 -23.86 50.70 -8.37
C SER A 566 -23.52 51.70 -9.48
N SER A 567 -24.49 52.54 -9.87
CA SER A 567 -24.22 53.65 -10.79
C SER A 567 -23.32 54.75 -10.20
N PHE A 568 -23.04 54.71 -8.89
CA PHE A 568 -22.29 55.73 -8.16
C PHE A 568 -21.07 55.18 -7.42
N GLU A 569 -21.08 53.91 -7.07
CA GLU A 569 -20.03 53.28 -6.26
C GLU A 569 -19.34 52.15 -7.04
N SER A 570 -18.02 52.13 -6.95
CA SER A 570 -17.18 51.02 -7.39
C SER A 570 -16.36 50.49 -6.23
N ILE A 571 -15.91 49.25 -6.33
CA ILE A 571 -14.88 48.71 -5.44
C ILE A 571 -13.51 49.06 -6.00
N ILE A 572 -12.66 49.53 -5.09
CA ILE A 572 -11.25 49.79 -5.31
C ILE A 572 -10.42 48.94 -4.35
N ASP A 573 -9.19 48.68 -4.74
CA ASP A 573 -8.14 48.21 -3.85
C ASP A 573 -7.50 49.39 -3.12
N ALA A 574 -7.11 49.18 -1.87
CA ALA A 574 -6.45 50.17 -1.04
C ALA A 574 -5.31 49.53 -0.24
N TYR A 575 -4.30 50.34 0.09
CA TYR A 575 -3.06 49.88 0.70
C TYR A 575 -2.66 50.78 1.86
N ASP A 576 -2.15 50.17 2.93
CA ASP A 576 -1.30 50.85 3.90
C ASP A 576 0.07 50.15 3.99
N ALA A 577 0.86 50.46 5.02
CA ALA A 577 2.20 49.89 5.17
C ALA A 577 2.19 48.35 5.32
N ASN A 578 1.10 47.77 5.84
CA ASN A 578 1.02 46.39 6.27
C ASN A 578 -0.17 45.63 5.68
N ASP A 579 -1.18 46.29 5.15
CA ASP A 579 -2.45 45.68 4.79
C ASP A 579 -2.91 46.06 3.39
N VAL A 580 -3.60 45.12 2.74
CA VAL A 580 -4.34 45.31 1.48
C VAL A 580 -5.82 45.14 1.76
N TYR A 581 -6.62 46.06 1.22
CA TYR A 581 -8.06 46.13 1.43
C TYR A 581 -8.81 46.19 0.10
N LEU A 582 -10.05 45.72 0.12
CA LEU A 582 -11.09 46.15 -0.80
C LEU A 582 -11.99 47.17 -0.10
N ARG A 583 -12.33 48.26 -0.77
CA ARG A 583 -13.20 49.32 -0.24
C ARG A 583 -14.17 49.80 -1.30
N THR A 584 -15.35 50.26 -0.88
CA THR A 584 -16.29 50.96 -1.77
C THR A 584 -15.89 52.42 -1.86
N GLU A 585 -15.77 52.94 -3.09
CA GLU A 585 -15.53 54.35 -3.37
C GLU A 585 -16.64 54.91 -4.26
N GLN A 586 -17.08 56.14 -3.95
CA GLN A 586 -17.99 56.87 -4.82
C GLN A 586 -17.22 57.37 -6.05
N THR A 587 -17.44 56.74 -7.19
CA THR A 587 -16.77 57.06 -8.47
C THR A 587 -17.60 57.97 -9.37
N ARG A 588 -18.87 58.22 -9.03
CA ARG A 588 -19.75 59.19 -9.73
C ARG A 588 -20.56 60.00 -8.71
N ALA A 589 -20.65 61.31 -8.94
CA ALA A 589 -21.39 62.20 -8.07
C ALA A 589 -22.91 61.99 -8.21
N PHE A 590 -23.67 62.14 -7.11
CA PHE A 590 -25.13 62.13 -7.18
C PHE A 590 -25.66 63.30 -8.01
N THR A 591 -24.94 64.43 -8.06
CA THR A 591 -25.32 65.58 -8.89
C THR A 591 -25.40 65.26 -10.38
N ASP A 592 -24.68 64.23 -10.86
CA ASP A 592 -24.62 63.86 -12.28
C ASP A 592 -25.94 63.31 -12.81
N VAL A 593 -26.83 62.87 -11.92
CA VAL A 593 -28.17 62.36 -12.28
C VAL A 593 -29.31 63.30 -11.90
N ALA A 594 -29.01 64.38 -11.19
CA ALA A 594 -29.98 65.31 -10.61
C ALA A 594 -30.50 66.34 -11.64
N VAL A 595 -31.82 66.39 -11.82
CA VAL A 595 -32.46 67.19 -12.87
C VAL A 595 -33.11 68.46 -12.33
N THR A 596 -33.81 68.40 -11.19
CA THR A 596 -34.47 69.57 -10.59
C THR A 596 -33.53 70.37 -9.69
N ARG A 597 -33.88 71.62 -9.37
CA ARG A 597 -33.11 72.45 -8.43
C ARG A 597 -32.99 71.78 -7.06
N ASN A 598 -34.09 71.18 -6.58
CA ASN A 598 -34.14 70.51 -5.29
C ASN A 598 -33.38 69.18 -5.28
N GLN A 599 -33.44 68.41 -6.39
CA GLN A 599 -32.57 67.24 -6.57
C GLN A 599 -31.09 67.62 -6.55
N ARG A 600 -30.67 68.69 -7.25
CA ARG A 600 -29.26 69.12 -7.27
C ARG A 600 -28.77 69.60 -5.90
N ALA A 601 -29.60 70.36 -5.17
CA ALA A 601 -29.27 70.82 -3.82
C ALA A 601 -29.11 69.63 -2.85
N THR A 602 -30.02 68.65 -2.94
CA THR A 602 -29.97 67.43 -2.11
C THR A 602 -28.80 66.54 -2.49
N ALA A 603 -28.57 66.32 -3.79
CA ALA A 603 -27.45 65.54 -4.30
C ALA A 603 -26.10 66.13 -3.91
N GLY A 604 -25.91 67.45 -4.08
CA GLY A 604 -24.67 68.11 -3.67
C GLY A 604 -24.43 68.09 -2.15
N ALA A 605 -25.50 68.10 -1.36
CA ALA A 605 -25.40 67.90 0.09
C ALA A 605 -25.01 66.45 0.43
N LEU A 606 -25.54 65.45 -0.27
CA LEU A 606 -25.18 64.04 -0.09
C LEU A 606 -23.74 63.75 -0.54
N ASP A 607 -23.31 64.30 -1.68
CA ASP A 607 -21.92 64.20 -2.15
C ASP A 607 -20.94 64.81 -1.12
N ALA A 608 -21.33 65.90 -0.44
CA ALA A 608 -20.51 66.55 0.59
C ALA A 608 -20.52 65.83 1.95
N LEU A 609 -21.51 64.97 2.22
CA LEU A 609 -21.62 64.21 3.48
C LEU A 609 -20.76 62.93 3.47
N ALA A 610 -20.09 62.63 2.35
CA ALA A 610 -19.37 61.37 2.10
C ALA A 610 -20.27 60.14 2.34
N SER A 611 -19.70 58.93 2.41
CA SER A 611 -20.40 57.64 2.57
C SER A 611 -21.13 57.43 3.92
N SER A 612 -21.66 58.50 4.53
CA SER A 612 -22.34 58.49 5.83
C SER A 612 -23.87 58.61 5.71
N GLY A 613 -24.60 57.93 6.59
CA GLY A 613 -26.05 58.11 6.78
C GLY A 613 -26.89 57.84 5.52
N ILE A 614 -27.65 58.84 5.06
CA ILE A 614 -28.56 58.71 3.90
C ILE A 614 -27.79 58.61 2.57
N ALA A 615 -26.55 59.11 2.51
CA ALA A 615 -25.73 59.07 1.30
C ALA A 615 -25.36 57.63 0.90
N SER A 616 -25.04 56.77 1.88
CA SER A 616 -24.78 55.34 1.61
C SER A 616 -26.03 54.64 1.08
N ALA A 617 -27.21 54.92 1.66
CA ALA A 617 -28.47 54.35 1.19
C ALA A 617 -28.76 54.74 -0.28
N VAL A 618 -28.55 56.00 -0.67
CA VAL A 618 -28.73 56.49 -2.05
C VAL A 618 -27.67 55.93 -3.00
N GLY A 619 -26.42 55.77 -2.55
CA GLY A 619 -25.34 55.09 -3.28
C GLY A 619 -25.65 53.63 -3.61
N LEU A 620 -26.38 52.94 -2.73
CA LEU A 620 -26.66 51.50 -2.81
C LEU A 620 -27.93 51.11 -3.61
N VAL A 621 -28.89 52.03 -3.83
CA VAL A 621 -30.23 51.71 -4.42
C VAL A 621 -30.37 51.79 -5.96
N GLY A 622 -29.29 52.02 -6.70
CA GLY A 622 -29.24 51.70 -8.13
C GLY A 622 -29.71 52.79 -9.10
N ARG A 623 -29.60 52.43 -10.39
CA ARG A 623 -29.82 53.17 -11.66
C ARG A 623 -30.38 54.60 -11.53
N ASP A 624 -29.85 55.53 -12.31
CA ASP A 624 -30.20 56.96 -12.37
C ASP A 624 -31.66 57.35 -12.05
N ALA A 625 -32.67 56.59 -12.48
CA ALA A 625 -34.08 56.83 -12.18
C ALA A 625 -34.48 56.60 -10.71
N GLN A 626 -33.95 55.55 -10.07
CA GLN A 626 -34.17 55.22 -8.65
C GLN A 626 -33.44 56.23 -7.76
N ALA A 627 -32.22 56.60 -8.11
CA ALA A 627 -31.48 57.67 -7.44
C ALA A 627 -32.26 59.00 -7.46
N ARG A 628 -32.86 59.38 -8.60
CA ARG A 628 -33.72 60.58 -8.68
C ARG A 628 -34.97 60.50 -7.79
N GLN A 629 -35.60 59.32 -7.68
CA GLN A 629 -36.74 59.12 -6.79
C GLN A 629 -36.32 59.24 -5.31
N ALA A 630 -35.18 58.66 -4.95
CA ALA A 630 -34.61 58.80 -3.61
C ALA A 630 -34.28 60.26 -3.28
N LEU A 631 -33.64 60.98 -4.21
CA LEU A 631 -33.36 62.42 -4.06
C LEU A 631 -34.64 63.25 -3.85
N ASN A 632 -35.74 62.92 -4.51
CA ASN A 632 -37.05 63.58 -4.30
C ASN A 632 -37.68 63.26 -2.94
N ALA A 633 -37.55 62.02 -2.47
CA ALA A 633 -38.05 61.62 -1.16
C ALA A 633 -37.27 62.30 -0.03
N THR A 634 -35.95 62.44 -0.20
CA THR A 634 -35.06 63.09 0.78
C THR A 634 -35.16 64.61 0.76
N SER A 635 -35.50 65.22 -0.38
CA SER A 635 -35.71 66.68 -0.50
C SER A 635 -37.03 67.17 0.12
N GLY A 636 -37.89 66.26 0.60
CA GLY A 636 -39.18 66.59 1.23
C GLY A 636 -40.30 66.93 0.25
N GLU A 637 -40.16 66.64 -1.04
CA GLU A 637 -41.23 66.84 -2.02
C GLU A 637 -42.29 65.73 -1.90
N ILE A 638 -43.26 65.90 -1.01
CA ILE A 638 -44.54 65.18 -1.11
C ILE A 638 -45.19 65.64 -2.42
N ASN A 639 -45.32 64.73 -3.39
CA ASN A 639 -46.04 64.89 -4.67
C ASN A 639 -47.16 65.94 -4.62
N PRO A 640 -46.97 67.18 -5.11
CA PRO A 640 -48.07 68.00 -5.53
C PRO A 640 -48.27 67.69 -7.00
N CYS A 641 -49.20 66.77 -7.30
CA CYS A 641 -49.78 66.73 -8.64
C CYS A 641 -50.61 68.01 -8.82
N LEU A 642 -49.95 69.14 -9.10
CA LEU A 642 -50.59 70.34 -9.62
C LEU A 642 -50.64 70.18 -11.13
N SER A 643 -51.70 69.54 -11.60
CA SER A 643 -52.14 69.67 -12.99
C SER A 643 -52.61 71.13 -13.19
N PRO A 644 -52.02 71.92 -14.11
CA PRO A 644 -52.56 73.23 -14.44
C PRO A 644 -53.63 73.04 -15.51
N ASN A 645 -54.82 72.58 -15.12
CA ASN A 645 -55.99 72.69 -15.98
C ASN A 645 -57.31 72.60 -15.20
N ARG A 646 -57.73 73.73 -14.63
CA ARG A 646 -59.14 74.16 -14.68
C ARG A 646 -59.31 75.55 -14.06
N THR A 647 -59.37 76.57 -14.92
CA THR A 647 -60.23 77.72 -14.68
C THR A 647 -61.29 77.71 -15.78
N ASP A 648 -62.42 77.07 -15.49
CA ASP A 648 -63.72 77.61 -15.87
C ASP A 648 -64.86 76.90 -15.11
N PRO A 649 -65.74 77.65 -14.44
CA PRO A 649 -67.13 77.26 -14.30
C PRO A 649 -68.03 78.37 -14.87
N GLY A 650 -68.21 78.37 -16.18
CA GLY A 650 -69.25 79.13 -16.87
C GLY A 650 -70.21 78.21 -17.62
N GLN A 651 -71.22 77.67 -16.94
CA GLN A 651 -72.63 77.76 -17.36
C GLN A 651 -73.55 76.83 -16.56
N LEU A 652 -74.52 77.49 -15.90
CA LEU A 652 -75.84 76.96 -15.63
C LEU A 652 -76.55 76.68 -16.97
N LEU A 653 -77.17 75.50 -17.09
CA LEU A 653 -78.24 75.17 -18.04
C LEU A 653 -79.47 76.11 -17.81
N PRO A 654 -80.48 76.25 -18.73
CA PRO A 654 -80.95 75.20 -19.66
C PRO A 654 -81.56 75.64 -21.02
N ALA A 655 -81.60 74.69 -21.97
CA ALA A 655 -82.72 74.30 -22.87
C ALA A 655 -82.19 73.46 -24.04
#